data_AF-A0A093HRL5-F1
#
_entry.id   AF-A0A093HRL5-F1
#
_cell.length_a   1.000
_cell.length_b   1.000
_cell.length_c   1.000
_cell.angle_alpha   90.00
_cell.angle_beta   90.00
_cell.angle_gamma   90.00
#
_symmetry.space_group_name_H-M   'P 1'
#
loop_
_entity.id
_entity.type
_entity.pdbx_description
1 polymer ?
#
loop_
_entity_poly.entity_id
_entity_poly.type
_entity_poly.pdbx_seq_one_letter_code
_entity_poly.pdbx_strand_id
1 'polypeptide(L)'
;MEIKLDVLISTCIKQRKPWPRISWIGQEKEAIFLLDEKDINEINLVSGRTKKRIPRLQSLLKNVVALTTSRNGAWLAGILTTGELFLWNKDQDFLKIVPAIEESRKAVAAAQECLMQLYLYVSGDGRKVLLTTPTACVFLWESTEHGNTYCSKNSSMTGRWTQIFPDESVMLPSTDEKETGVHAAFIQNEILGDCCLCTFVFYSGECMVLTFLALRWHENSLKCVSSLPYQIHWVQQTCSLANLVPQCASVKSRGALLTAFARDGLLLAVAVNQNDPKATQILFLNTLNFVTVSGSLKGSSSKNKVVPSKFIRSYWVGDMSWTPDSLFLACMLKRGSLILLTCMGELLTLITSGCSVEFGPAQFIPLHPLITCRQQHSLCQDSSQSLGSSASESDLLRQRFSVASHSRLPYLIVSDGYMITVLRFPNNLSPSRFVRSLLLDSTQRLENIRQNFMNCKSKGRRLCSRSLLSLKASLLKHAQSQSSIFPTIPKFLEEDTTEMSEKTMDLQDYEEESDDEKQFQSSFSSFSSQRITSFVGKADQGRLDFASMFDTIHAKGDTEEKDNLSVEVNSIQKNLLTAWQIGISKNMQEKDTLLNYTVNCFTHFFNILQFITCSSLNQDAFLNKSAKSTDWTHCVLKYFQQCLTLLYGHSRASLTGHVAKLTLQTIKPILIQQQDQLFSKNLLACFCLLRMVSHTLSSMCVPQYENIFASHDANGLVQLDSLVVPIFLVLDEGATQQFSSLKYLLREPPQAINHDEKTEKRLAILWQLLYKKVVWYQTQLNRKPCKNAEEESVVSSILSHVQATLQSSGVTLEQRLKLNSVAGEEKFLLGSYRESLDAWKRSLCEIKANGGKRTCFLQSRYYLAILFCHLYHYNLCEAQGLCDHLVGEILRRSQLSVRQMEIFSDTKYSQHELWRITDVHAEAAMAVIQSMARFMAAYFTNHLLYILPPHNVDILHPLHIKPDISPRIVPLQHSLVTRAVRDQNLSSVWTAEYALDLFFVGGLIPEAVWLTRRLGDWKLSISIAVAYNLYCQNSDQFSRLEKTEYHLPLDLSATQTFQEKLQSLLGQPVTSE
;
A
#
# COMPACT_ATOMS: atom_id res chain seq x y z
N MET A 1 -5.14 29.23 3.82
CA MET A 1 -5.43 29.11 5.26
C MET A 1 -4.63 30.17 6.00
N GLU A 2 -5.23 30.76 7.04
CA GLU A 2 -4.61 31.81 7.85
C GLU A 2 -4.20 31.28 9.23
N ILE A 3 -2.98 31.59 9.67
CA ILE A 3 -2.48 31.27 11.01
C ILE A 3 -2.11 32.56 11.72
N LYS A 4 -2.62 32.73 12.94
CA LYS A 4 -2.22 33.79 13.85
C LYS A 4 -1.02 33.31 14.68
N LEU A 5 -0.01 34.13 14.87
CA LEU A 5 1.18 33.88 15.68
C LEU A 5 1.28 34.97 16.74
N ASP A 6 1.32 34.59 18.01
CA ASP A 6 1.46 35.57 19.09
C ASP A 6 2.95 35.85 19.34
N VAL A 7 3.36 37.10 19.21
CA VAL A 7 4.72 37.58 19.52
C VAL A 7 4.79 37.81 21.02
N LEU A 8 5.49 36.92 21.73
CA LEU A 8 5.59 36.97 23.18
C LEU A 8 6.69 37.91 23.66
N ILE A 9 7.86 37.84 23.03
CA ILE A 9 9.01 38.66 23.39
C ILE A 9 9.92 38.87 22.17
N SER A 10 10.50 40.06 22.07
CA SER A 10 11.54 40.41 21.11
C SER A 10 12.68 41.08 21.86
N THR A 11 13.86 40.46 21.86
CA THR A 11 14.98 40.84 22.73
C THR A 11 16.28 40.97 21.96
N CYS A 12 17.02 42.06 22.21
CA CYS A 12 18.38 42.24 21.73
C CYS A 12 19.37 41.40 22.56
N ILE A 13 20.20 40.61 21.88
CA ILE A 13 21.34 39.91 22.48
C ILE A 13 22.41 40.96 22.80
N LYS A 14 22.75 41.12 24.08
CA LYS A 14 23.75 42.10 24.54
C LYS A 14 25.19 41.62 24.28
N GLN A 15 25.53 41.33 23.03
CA GLN A 15 26.87 40.96 22.58
C GLN A 15 27.19 41.60 21.21
N ARG A 16 28.49 41.79 20.94
CA ARG A 16 28.98 42.44 19.71
C ARG A 16 29.05 41.51 18.50
N LYS A 17 28.96 40.19 18.69
CA LYS A 17 29.08 39.16 17.65
C LYS A 17 27.70 38.51 17.40
N PRO A 18 27.32 38.25 16.14
CA PRO A 18 26.07 37.58 15.84
C PRO A 18 26.18 36.07 16.12
N TRP A 19 25.09 35.49 16.64
CA TRP A 19 25.01 34.07 16.95
C TRP A 19 24.33 33.29 15.82
N PRO A 20 24.99 32.27 15.24
CA PRO A 20 24.47 31.61 14.05
C PRO A 20 23.34 30.61 14.34
N ARG A 21 23.28 30.03 15.53
CA ARG A 21 22.29 29.00 15.88
C ARG A 21 21.71 29.22 17.26
N ILE A 22 20.43 28.85 17.39
CA ILE A 22 19.71 28.85 18.66
C ILE A 22 19.12 27.46 18.88
N SER A 23 19.19 26.98 20.12
CA SER A 23 18.69 25.66 20.50
C SER A 23 18.00 25.69 21.85
N TRP A 24 17.04 24.76 22.01
CA TRP A 24 16.39 24.47 23.28
C TRP A 24 17.15 23.34 23.98
N ILE A 25 17.59 23.54 25.22
CA ILE A 25 18.29 22.53 26.01
C ILE A 25 17.67 22.40 27.40
N GLY A 26 17.49 21.16 27.86
CA GLY A 26 16.81 20.80 29.10
C GLY A 26 15.35 20.40 28.82
N GLN A 27 14.87 19.39 29.54
CA GLN A 27 13.47 18.97 29.56
C GLN A 27 12.74 19.43 30.83
N GLU A 28 13.44 19.49 31.97
CA GLU A 28 12.86 19.99 33.23
C GLU A 28 13.31 21.42 33.50
N LYS A 29 14.60 21.72 33.27
CA LYS A 29 15.21 23.05 33.36
C LYS A 29 15.41 23.63 31.97
N GLU A 30 14.30 23.81 31.25
CA GLU A 30 14.29 24.32 29.87
C GLU A 30 14.95 25.70 29.79
N ALA A 31 15.96 25.84 28.93
CA ALA A 31 16.61 27.11 28.65
C ALA A 31 17.02 27.22 27.18
N ILE A 32 17.27 28.46 26.75
CA ILE A 32 17.66 28.76 25.39
C ILE A 32 19.16 29.01 25.34
N PHE A 33 19.83 28.30 24.44
CA PHE A 33 21.26 28.41 24.22
C PHE A 33 21.56 28.98 22.84
N LEU A 34 22.47 29.93 22.83
CA LEU A 34 23.12 30.45 21.64
C LEU A 34 24.32 29.57 21.34
N LEU A 35 24.35 29.00 20.15
CA LEU A 35 25.40 28.10 19.69
C LEU A 35 26.16 28.76 18.54
N ASP A 36 27.49 28.74 18.66
CA ASP A 36 28.44 28.94 17.58
C ASP A 36 29.22 27.64 17.36
N GLU A 37 30.07 27.55 16.34
CA GLU A 37 30.88 26.34 16.11
C GLU A 37 31.80 26.02 17.30
N LYS A 38 32.19 27.04 18.08
CA LYS A 38 33.17 26.93 19.18
C LYS A 38 32.63 27.35 20.56
N ASP A 39 31.58 28.17 20.59
CA ASP A 39 31.09 28.79 21.82
C ASP A 39 29.62 28.42 22.09
N ILE A 40 29.25 28.39 23.37
CA ILE A 40 27.87 28.19 23.82
C ILE A 40 27.58 29.17 24.97
N ASN A 41 26.44 29.87 24.89
CA ASN A 41 25.98 30.78 25.94
C ASN A 41 24.50 30.59 26.22
N GLU A 42 24.13 30.58 27.50
CA GLU A 42 22.71 30.62 27.92
C GLU A 42 22.21 32.06 27.87
N ILE A 43 21.06 32.29 27.23
CA ILE A 43 20.44 33.62 27.18
C ILE A 43 19.22 33.68 28.09
N ASN A 44 19.13 34.75 28.89
CA ASN A 44 17.88 35.12 29.55
C ASN A 44 17.05 36.00 28.60
N LEU A 45 15.89 35.50 28.20
CA LEU A 45 15.03 36.16 27.21
C LEU A 45 14.53 37.53 27.65
N VAL A 46 14.25 37.73 28.94
CA VAL A 46 13.69 39.01 29.45
C VAL A 46 14.76 40.10 29.46
N SER A 47 15.95 39.77 29.95
CA SER A 47 17.03 40.76 30.13
C SER A 47 17.95 40.94 28.91
N GLY A 48 17.95 39.97 27.98
CA GLY A 48 18.88 39.89 26.84
C GLY A 48 20.34 39.66 27.25
N ARG A 49 20.60 39.42 28.54
CA ARG A 49 21.93 39.12 29.07
C ARG A 49 22.25 37.64 28.84
N THR A 50 23.52 37.37 28.56
CA THR A 50 24.04 36.01 28.33
C THR A 50 24.84 35.57 29.56
N LYS A 51 24.50 34.42 30.13
CA LYS A 51 25.33 33.75 31.14
C LYS A 51 26.48 33.07 30.39
N LYS A 52 27.67 33.66 30.45
CA LYS A 52 28.83 33.29 29.64
C LYS A 52 29.52 31.97 30.01
N ARG A 53 29.15 31.32 31.13
CA ARG A 53 29.99 30.26 31.72
C ARG A 53 29.18 29.10 32.27
N ILE A 54 29.34 27.92 31.65
CA ILE A 54 29.05 26.62 32.26
C ILE A 54 30.39 26.04 32.74
N PRO A 55 30.66 25.99 34.06
CA PRO A 55 31.98 25.63 34.59
C PRO A 55 32.53 24.28 34.08
N ARG A 56 31.66 23.28 33.89
CA ARG A 56 32.04 21.93 33.46
C ARG A 56 32.45 21.82 31.99
N LEU A 57 31.95 22.69 31.12
CA LEU A 57 32.24 22.67 29.69
C LEU A 57 33.41 23.58 29.32
N GLN A 58 33.79 24.52 30.19
CA GLN A 58 34.74 25.58 29.87
C GLN A 58 36.13 25.08 29.42
N SER A 59 36.63 23.99 30.02
CA SER A 59 37.91 23.38 29.62
C SER A 59 37.83 22.74 28.24
N LEU A 60 36.68 22.17 27.88
CA LEU A 60 36.47 21.44 26.63
C LEU A 60 36.17 22.37 25.45
N LEU A 61 35.41 23.45 25.68
CA LEU A 61 34.96 24.40 24.64
C LEU A 61 36.11 25.01 23.81
N LYS A 62 37.30 25.17 24.42
CA LYS A 62 38.48 25.70 23.72
C LYS A 62 38.94 24.84 22.53
N ASN A 63 38.65 23.54 22.57
CA ASN A 63 39.13 22.56 21.60
C ASN A 63 37.99 21.97 20.75
N VAL A 64 36.79 22.57 20.73
CA VAL A 64 35.66 21.99 20.00
C VAL A 64 35.72 22.32 18.51
N VAL A 65 35.44 21.32 17.68
CA VAL A 65 35.37 21.43 16.22
C VAL A 65 33.92 21.52 15.73
N ALA A 66 33.01 20.77 16.35
CA ALA A 66 31.58 20.83 16.04
C ALA A 66 30.74 20.63 17.31
N LEU A 67 29.66 21.42 17.42
CA LEU A 67 28.66 21.37 18.48
C LEU A 67 27.28 21.07 17.89
N THR A 68 26.53 20.20 18.57
CA THR A 68 25.17 19.84 18.19
C THR A 68 24.30 19.57 19.41
N THR A 69 22.99 19.67 19.24
CA THR A 69 22.02 19.30 20.27
C THR A 69 21.20 18.11 19.80
N SER A 70 20.91 17.20 20.72
CA SER A 70 19.93 16.14 20.51
C SER A 70 18.56 16.72 20.14
N ARG A 71 17.80 15.96 19.38
CA ARG A 71 16.51 16.40 18.81
C ARG A 71 15.43 16.74 19.84
N ASN A 72 15.46 16.07 20.99
CA ASN A 72 14.55 16.31 22.11
C ASN A 72 15.05 17.43 23.04
N GLY A 73 16.26 17.97 22.81
CA GLY A 73 16.88 19.00 23.64
C GLY A 73 17.49 18.48 24.94
N ALA A 74 17.60 17.16 25.17
CA ALA A 74 18.11 16.63 26.44
C ALA A 74 19.64 16.69 26.55
N TRP A 75 20.33 16.38 25.46
CA TRP A 75 21.79 16.29 25.37
C TRP A 75 22.37 17.36 24.43
N LEU A 76 23.50 17.95 24.85
CA LEU A 76 24.45 18.68 24.02
C LEU A 76 25.63 17.75 23.73
N ALA A 77 26.12 17.72 22.50
CA ALA A 77 27.32 16.99 22.16
C ALA A 77 28.32 17.84 21.40
N GLY A 78 29.60 17.54 21.57
CA GLY A 78 30.64 18.12 20.74
C GLY A 78 31.83 17.18 20.55
N ILE A 79 32.52 17.39 19.44
CA ILE A 79 33.75 16.67 19.10
C ILE A 79 34.95 17.60 19.27
N LEU A 80 35.98 17.12 19.96
CA LEU A 80 37.21 17.87 20.24
C LEU A 80 38.22 17.71 19.10
N THR A 81 39.20 18.61 19.04
CA THR A 81 40.36 18.52 18.14
C THR A 81 41.15 17.22 18.33
N THR A 82 41.08 16.63 19.51
CA THR A 82 41.68 15.32 19.86
C THR A 82 40.93 14.12 19.27
N GLY A 83 39.75 14.33 18.67
CA GLY A 83 38.85 13.29 18.18
C GLY A 83 37.93 12.69 19.25
N GLU A 84 37.99 13.20 20.48
CA GLU A 84 37.13 12.76 21.60
C GLU A 84 35.75 13.40 21.50
N LEU A 85 34.73 12.66 21.91
CA LEU A 85 33.33 13.10 21.88
C LEU A 85 32.88 13.34 23.33
N PHE A 86 32.25 14.48 23.62
CA PHE A 86 31.61 14.72 24.91
C PHE A 86 30.09 14.84 24.75
N LEU A 87 29.35 14.38 25.76
CA LEU A 87 27.90 14.49 25.88
C LEU A 87 27.54 15.13 27.22
N TRP A 88 26.78 16.22 27.20
CA TRP A 88 26.33 16.92 28.40
C TRP A 88 24.81 16.97 28.48
N ASN A 89 24.26 16.57 29.62
CA ASN A 89 22.84 16.69 29.94
C ASN A 89 22.63 17.81 30.96
N LYS A 90 21.82 18.83 30.61
CA LYS A 90 21.57 20.00 31.46
C LYS A 90 20.76 19.68 32.72
N ASP A 91 19.71 18.86 32.62
CA ASP A 91 18.81 18.61 33.74
C ASP A 91 19.53 17.88 34.90
N GLN A 92 20.43 16.96 34.54
CA GLN A 92 21.25 16.19 35.47
C GLN A 92 22.63 16.81 35.75
N ASP A 93 22.97 17.89 35.04
CA ASP A 93 24.32 18.45 34.92
C ASP A 93 25.41 17.38 34.71
N PHE A 94 25.13 16.38 33.87
CA PHE A 94 25.96 15.20 33.71
C PHE A 94 26.81 15.30 32.44
N LEU A 95 28.15 15.22 32.58
CA LEU A 95 29.10 15.24 31.46
C LEU A 95 29.73 13.85 31.26
N LYS A 96 29.64 13.33 30.04
CA LYS A 96 30.25 12.08 29.58
C LYS A 96 31.33 12.41 28.56
N ILE A 97 32.46 11.72 28.62
CA ILE A 97 33.52 11.78 27.61
C ILE A 97 33.72 10.38 27.03
N VAL A 98 33.74 10.30 25.70
CA VAL A 98 33.95 9.11 24.92
C VAL A 98 35.34 9.21 24.29
N PRO A 99 36.20 8.19 24.46
CA PRO A 99 37.57 8.23 23.95
C PRO A 99 37.58 8.29 22.42
N ALA A 100 38.59 8.99 21.89
CA ALA A 100 38.85 9.08 20.46
C ALA A 100 39.33 7.74 19.89
N ILE A 101 39.05 7.52 18.61
CA ILE A 101 39.56 6.41 17.83
C ILE A 101 40.43 6.96 16.69
N GLU A 102 41.36 6.16 16.18
CA GLU A 102 42.26 6.57 15.08
C GLU A 102 41.49 7.07 13.86
N GLU A 103 40.38 6.45 13.51
CA GLU A 103 39.48 6.86 12.44
C GLU A 103 38.80 8.22 12.72
N SER A 104 38.34 8.48 13.96
CA SER A 104 37.74 9.78 14.32
C SER A 104 38.78 10.90 14.34
N ARG A 105 40.01 10.61 14.79
CA ARG A 105 41.15 11.54 14.73
C ARG A 105 41.50 11.90 13.29
N LYS A 106 41.57 10.92 12.39
CA LYS A 106 41.81 11.14 10.96
C LYS A 106 40.70 11.98 10.33
N ALA A 107 39.43 11.70 10.65
CA ALA A 107 38.31 12.48 10.14
C ALA A 107 38.35 13.95 10.62
N VAL A 108 38.69 14.19 11.89
CA VAL A 108 38.84 15.54 12.44
C VAL A 108 40.05 16.26 11.86
N ALA A 109 41.20 15.60 11.73
CA ALA A 109 42.40 16.15 11.11
C ALA A 109 42.14 16.53 9.64
N ALA A 110 41.54 15.62 8.86
CA ALA A 110 41.17 15.88 7.47
C ALA A 110 40.16 17.03 7.35
N ALA A 111 39.19 17.13 8.26
CA ALA A 111 38.24 18.22 8.27
C ALA A 111 38.90 19.58 8.54
N GLN A 112 39.90 19.62 9.43
CA GLN A 112 40.66 20.84 9.73
C GLN A 112 41.60 21.24 8.59
N GLU A 113 42.29 20.28 7.98
CA GLU A 113 43.18 20.51 6.83
C GLU A 113 42.40 21.00 5.60
N CYS A 114 41.24 20.40 5.32
CA CYS A 114 40.42 20.71 4.15
C CYS A 114 39.37 21.81 4.40
N LEU A 115 39.32 22.41 5.59
CA LEU A 115 38.27 23.37 6.02
C LEU A 115 36.85 22.84 5.74
N MET A 116 36.64 21.54 6.00
CA MET A 116 35.36 20.85 5.83
C MET A 116 34.55 20.87 7.13
N GLN A 117 33.24 21.07 7.02
CA GLN A 117 32.33 21.05 8.16
C GLN A 117 32.03 19.60 8.58
N LEU A 118 32.20 19.28 9.85
CA LEU A 118 31.76 18.01 10.44
C LEU A 118 30.31 18.11 10.90
N TYR A 119 29.53 17.06 10.63
CA TYR A 119 28.16 16.96 11.12
C TYR A 119 28.06 15.91 12.21
N LEU A 120 27.55 16.33 13.37
CA LEU A 120 27.35 15.48 14.54
C LEU A 120 25.86 15.40 14.87
N TYR A 121 25.36 14.20 15.12
CA TYR A 121 23.97 13.93 15.51
C TYR A 121 23.92 12.98 16.69
N VAL A 122 22.98 13.20 17.61
CA VAL A 122 22.90 12.48 18.88
C VAL A 122 21.48 11.98 19.09
N SER A 123 21.34 10.75 19.57
CA SER A 123 20.04 10.20 19.95
C SER A 123 19.46 10.89 21.19
N GLY A 124 18.13 10.88 21.32
CA GLY A 124 17.45 11.56 22.43
C GLY A 124 17.78 10.99 23.82
N ASP A 125 18.22 9.74 23.88
CA ASP A 125 18.67 9.04 25.10
C ASP A 125 20.18 9.18 25.37
N GLY A 126 20.94 9.79 24.44
CA GLY A 126 22.38 9.98 24.55
C GLY A 126 23.19 8.68 24.50
N ARG A 127 22.63 7.59 23.96
CA ARG A 127 23.30 6.29 23.83
C ARG A 127 23.91 6.04 22.47
N LYS A 128 23.51 6.82 21.45
CA LYS A 128 23.94 6.65 20.06
C LYS A 128 24.35 8.00 19.48
N VAL A 129 25.46 8.02 18.75
CA VAL A 129 25.96 9.24 18.10
C VAL A 129 26.43 8.92 16.69
N LEU A 130 26.04 9.77 15.73
CA LEU A 130 26.45 9.66 14.33
C LEU A 130 27.34 10.85 13.99
N LEU A 131 28.54 10.57 13.51
CA LEU A 131 29.48 11.54 12.96
C LEU A 131 29.57 11.32 11.44
N THR A 132 29.38 12.38 10.65
CA THR A 132 29.47 12.28 9.20
C THR A 132 30.18 13.48 8.58
N THR A 133 30.84 13.24 7.45
CA THR A 133 31.43 14.26 6.59
C THR A 133 30.53 14.59 5.38
N PRO A 134 30.78 15.71 4.68
CA PRO A 134 30.12 16.05 3.41
C PRO A 134 30.29 14.97 2.33
N THR A 135 31.43 14.26 2.35
CA THR A 135 31.81 13.16 1.44
C THR A 135 31.27 11.79 1.87
N ALA A 136 30.25 11.75 2.74
CA ALA A 136 29.60 10.52 3.22
C ALA A 136 30.50 9.51 3.94
N CYS A 137 31.57 9.95 4.63
CA CYS A 137 32.26 9.10 5.60
C CYS A 137 31.46 9.09 6.90
N VAL A 138 30.81 7.97 7.21
CA VAL A 138 29.87 7.86 8.35
C VAL A 138 30.44 6.97 9.46
N PHE A 139 30.45 7.49 10.67
CA PHE A 139 30.85 6.79 11.89
C PHE A 139 29.70 6.78 12.89
N LEU A 140 29.35 5.60 13.38
CA LEU A 140 28.34 5.40 14.43
C LEU A 140 29.04 5.00 15.73
N TRP A 141 28.67 5.64 16.82
CA TRP A 141 29.03 5.24 18.18
C TRP A 141 27.79 4.73 18.91
N GLU A 142 27.91 3.57 19.55
CA GLU A 142 26.89 2.97 20.40
C GLU A 142 27.41 2.70 21.81
N SER A 143 26.64 3.06 22.82
CA SER A 143 26.88 2.70 24.21
C SER A 143 26.73 1.19 24.44
N THR A 144 27.72 0.53 25.05
CA THR A 144 27.62 -0.89 25.45
C THR A 144 26.97 -1.09 26.84
N GLU A 145 26.68 -0.01 27.56
CA GLU A 145 26.01 -0.06 28.86
C GLU A 145 24.57 -0.57 28.73
N HIS A 146 24.29 -1.75 29.27
CA HIS A 146 22.93 -2.31 29.36
C HIS A 146 22.17 -1.65 30.53
N GLY A 147 20.85 -1.52 30.39
CA GLY A 147 19.99 -0.56 31.11
C GLY A 147 20.18 -0.40 32.62
N ASN A 148 19.99 0.85 33.08
CA ASN A 148 19.77 1.30 34.46
C ASN A 148 20.68 0.70 35.54
N THR A 149 21.99 0.69 35.28
CA THR A 149 22.95 0.71 36.41
C THR A 149 23.11 2.18 36.80
N TYR A 150 22.85 2.54 38.05
CA TYR A 150 23.10 3.89 38.56
C TYR A 150 24.56 4.27 38.30
N CYS A 151 24.84 5.10 37.29
CA CYS A 151 26.19 5.51 36.95
C CYS A 151 26.81 6.30 38.10
N SER A 152 27.93 5.82 38.61
CA SER A 152 28.85 6.59 39.44
C SER A 152 29.24 7.88 38.71
N LYS A 153 29.26 8.99 39.45
CA LYS A 153 29.72 10.29 38.94
C LYS A 153 31.16 10.12 38.41
N ASN A 154 31.34 10.22 37.10
CA ASN A 154 32.62 10.24 36.35
C ASN A 154 33.19 8.89 35.85
N SER A 155 32.40 8.02 35.22
CA SER A 155 32.94 6.90 34.43
C SER A 155 33.00 7.23 32.94
N SER A 156 34.15 6.93 32.29
CA SER A 156 34.28 6.88 30.84
C SER A 156 33.32 5.82 30.29
N MET A 157 32.43 6.19 29.37
CA MET A 157 31.51 5.20 28.77
C MET A 157 32.30 4.24 27.90
N THR A 158 32.15 2.94 28.15
CA THR A 158 32.51 1.92 27.16
C THR A 158 31.46 1.96 26.06
N GLY A 159 31.91 2.16 24.83
CA GLY A 159 31.04 2.17 23.67
C GLY A 159 31.79 1.68 22.44
N ARG A 160 31.04 1.17 21.47
CA ARG A 160 31.57 0.64 20.23
C ARG A 160 31.43 1.70 19.14
N TRP A 161 32.55 2.07 18.51
CA TRP A 161 32.51 2.80 17.26
C TRP A 161 32.52 1.81 16.09
N THR A 162 31.75 2.13 15.07
CA THR A 162 31.65 1.38 13.81
C THR A 162 31.68 2.36 12.66
N GLN A 163 32.60 2.15 11.73
CA GLN A 163 32.58 2.84 10.44
C GLN A 163 31.58 2.12 9.52
N ILE A 164 30.69 2.90 8.91
CA ILE A 164 29.72 2.37 7.94
C ILE A 164 30.28 2.62 6.55
N PHE A 165 30.52 1.54 5.81
CA PHE A 165 30.96 1.63 4.44
C PHE A 165 29.76 1.74 3.49
N PRO A 166 29.86 2.56 2.43
CA PRO A 166 28.85 2.63 1.38
C PRO A 166 28.84 1.35 0.54
N ASP A 167 27.68 1.00 -0.01
CA ASP A 167 27.60 -0.04 -1.06
C ASP A 167 28.27 0.47 -2.36
N GLU A 168 28.95 -0.42 -3.08
CA GLU A 168 29.68 -0.09 -4.32
C GLU A 168 28.78 0.49 -5.44
N SER A 169 27.47 0.24 -5.38
CA SER A 169 26.48 0.71 -6.35
C SER A 169 25.99 2.14 -6.11
N VAL A 170 26.34 2.76 -4.98
CA VAL A 170 25.78 4.03 -4.53
C VAL A 170 26.67 5.20 -4.94
N MET A 171 26.09 6.21 -5.60
CA MET A 171 26.77 7.46 -5.89
C MET A 171 26.91 8.28 -4.62
N LEU A 172 28.16 8.64 -4.32
CA LEU A 172 28.51 9.49 -3.19
C LEU A 172 29.01 10.86 -3.65
N PRO A 173 28.80 11.89 -2.83
CA PRO A 173 29.30 13.22 -3.13
C PRO A 173 30.84 13.25 -3.15
N SER A 174 31.39 13.79 -4.23
CA SER A 174 32.84 13.96 -4.42
C SER A 174 33.34 15.29 -3.84
N THR A 175 34.66 15.45 -3.72
CA THR A 175 35.27 16.74 -3.33
C THR A 175 35.06 17.85 -4.36
N ASP A 176 34.71 17.49 -5.60
CA ASP A 176 34.47 18.45 -6.69
C ASP A 176 33.07 19.08 -6.61
N GLU A 177 32.15 18.41 -5.94
CA GLU A 177 30.83 18.91 -5.64
C GLU A 177 30.91 19.87 -4.44
N LYS A 178 30.98 21.17 -4.75
CA LYS A 178 31.13 22.25 -3.75
C LYS A 178 29.97 22.35 -2.74
N GLU A 179 28.93 21.55 -2.89
CA GLU A 179 27.71 21.66 -2.11
C GLU A 179 27.00 20.33 -1.92
N THR A 180 26.85 19.96 -0.65
CA THR A 180 26.12 18.78 -0.19
C THR A 180 25.23 19.18 0.98
N GLY A 181 23.94 18.84 0.89
CA GLY A 181 22.98 18.98 1.98
C GLY A 181 23.00 17.72 2.84
N VAL A 182 23.49 17.82 4.08
CA VAL A 182 23.57 16.69 5.01
C VAL A 182 22.64 16.88 6.20
N HIS A 183 21.82 15.87 6.46
CA HIS A 183 20.99 15.84 7.66
C HIS A 183 20.79 14.41 8.15
N ALA A 184 20.79 14.21 9.47
CA ALA A 184 20.46 12.93 10.07
C ALA A 184 19.53 13.08 11.27
N ALA A 185 18.70 12.07 11.49
CA ALA A 185 17.76 12.04 12.59
C ALA A 185 17.66 10.63 13.19
N PHE A 186 17.85 10.54 14.50
CA PHE A 186 17.43 9.38 15.29
C PHE A 186 15.92 9.48 15.54
N ILE A 187 15.19 8.44 15.17
CA ILE A 187 13.74 8.36 15.24
C ILE A 187 13.36 7.07 15.97
N GLN A 188 12.42 7.21 16.90
CA GLN A 188 11.80 6.09 17.59
C GLN A 188 10.29 6.28 17.50
N ASN A 189 9.60 5.46 16.70
CA ASN A 189 8.15 5.52 16.54
C ASN A 189 7.56 4.14 16.22
N GLU A 190 6.23 4.02 16.23
CA GLU A 190 5.52 2.76 15.92
C GLU A 190 5.70 2.29 14.46
N ILE A 191 6.04 3.21 13.54
CA ILE A 191 6.03 2.95 12.09
C ILE A 191 7.40 2.47 11.59
N LEU A 192 8.46 3.20 11.93
CA LEU A 192 9.85 2.94 11.58
C LEU A 192 10.59 2.09 12.63
N GLY A 193 10.08 2.03 13.87
CA GLY A 193 10.78 1.43 15.00
C GLY A 193 11.89 2.35 15.52
N ASP A 194 12.93 1.75 16.11
CA ASP A 194 14.17 2.45 16.50
C ASP A 194 15.12 2.48 15.28
N CYS A 195 15.27 3.66 14.66
CA CYS A 195 16.09 3.84 13.46
C CYS A 195 16.84 5.18 13.42
N CYS A 196 17.90 5.25 12.62
CA CYS A 196 18.62 6.46 12.28
C CYS A 196 18.58 6.63 10.76
N LEU A 197 18.03 7.75 10.30
CA LEU A 197 18.00 8.11 8.90
C LEU A 197 19.03 9.22 8.66
N CYS A 198 19.92 9.05 7.70
CA CYS A 198 20.90 10.04 7.28
C CYS A 198 20.77 10.25 5.76
N THR A 199 20.82 11.51 5.32
CA THR A 199 20.69 11.88 3.91
C THR A 199 21.82 12.75 3.45
N PHE A 200 22.29 12.46 2.23
CA PHE A 200 23.23 13.25 1.46
C PHE A 200 22.55 13.69 0.18
N VAL A 201 22.37 14.99 0.00
CA VAL A 201 21.75 15.57 -1.20
C VAL A 201 22.78 16.40 -1.94
N PHE A 202 23.00 16.09 -3.22
CA PHE A 202 24.02 16.75 -4.03
C PHE A 202 23.62 16.80 -5.50
N TYR A 203 24.35 17.59 -6.29
CA TYR A 203 24.13 17.71 -7.73
C TYR A 203 25.13 16.86 -8.51
N SER A 204 24.62 15.95 -9.33
CA SER A 204 25.41 15.21 -10.31
C SER A 204 24.90 15.57 -11.71
N GLY A 205 25.65 16.42 -12.41
CA GLY A 205 25.22 16.99 -13.70
C GLY A 205 23.93 17.81 -13.59
N GLU A 206 22.92 17.44 -14.37
CA GLU A 206 21.58 18.07 -14.38
C GLU A 206 20.57 17.40 -13.42
N CYS A 207 21.03 16.40 -12.65
CA CYS A 207 20.21 15.67 -11.70
C CYS A 207 20.60 16.03 -10.26
N MET A 208 19.61 16.10 -9.40
CA MET A 208 19.79 16.09 -7.95
C MET A 208 19.74 14.65 -7.46
N VAL A 209 20.79 14.21 -6.79
CA VAL A 209 20.91 12.86 -6.22
C VAL A 209 20.68 12.95 -4.70
N LEU A 210 19.77 12.12 -4.20
CA LEU A 210 19.52 11.94 -2.78
C LEU A 210 19.96 10.52 -2.39
N THR A 211 21.00 10.43 -1.58
CA THR A 211 21.49 9.18 -1.02
C THR A 211 21.07 9.08 0.44
N PHE A 212 20.30 8.05 0.77
CA PHE A 212 19.78 7.75 2.10
C PHE A 212 20.56 6.58 2.71
N LEU A 213 20.97 6.76 3.96
CA LEU A 213 21.46 5.71 4.84
C LEU A 213 20.42 5.48 5.94
N ALA A 214 19.86 4.27 5.99
CA ALA A 214 18.95 3.84 7.03
C ALA A 214 19.61 2.79 7.92
N LEU A 215 19.72 3.09 9.21
CA LEU A 215 20.18 2.17 10.25
C LEU A 215 18.98 1.77 11.10
N ARG A 216 18.64 0.48 11.15
CA ARG A 216 17.48 -0.02 11.90
C ARG A 216 17.91 -1.00 12.98
N TRP A 217 17.61 -0.71 14.24
CA TRP A 217 17.93 -1.61 15.35
C TRP A 217 16.90 -2.74 15.45
N HIS A 218 17.39 -3.95 15.73
CA HIS A 218 16.52 -5.11 15.91
C HIS A 218 15.73 -4.99 17.23
N GLU A 219 14.41 -5.17 17.17
CA GLU A 219 13.61 -5.34 18.38
C GLU A 219 14.00 -6.65 19.08
N ASN A 220 13.99 -6.64 20.42
CA ASN A 220 14.61 -7.64 21.31
C ASN A 220 14.21 -9.12 21.09
N SER A 221 13.24 -9.43 20.22
CA SER A 221 12.76 -10.78 19.91
C SER A 221 13.44 -11.48 18.72
N LEU A 222 14.20 -10.77 17.86
CA LEU A 222 14.77 -11.31 16.61
C LEU A 222 16.31 -11.42 16.62
N LYS A 223 16.94 -11.64 17.77
CA LYS A 223 18.41 -11.71 17.92
C LYS A 223 19.11 -12.91 17.26
N CYS A 224 18.46 -13.67 16.37
CA CYS A 224 18.95 -15.00 16.00
C CYS A 224 19.62 -15.15 14.61
N VAL A 225 19.88 -14.07 13.84
CA VAL A 225 20.40 -14.24 12.46
C VAL A 225 21.59 -13.34 12.07
N SER A 226 21.80 -12.16 12.68
CA SER A 226 22.85 -11.20 12.27
C SER A 226 23.92 -10.97 13.35
N SER A 227 25.16 -10.69 12.92
CA SER A 227 26.30 -10.37 13.81
C SER A 227 26.30 -8.92 14.33
N LEU A 228 25.51 -8.03 13.71
CA LEU A 228 25.33 -6.63 14.09
C LEU A 228 23.96 -6.41 14.74
N PRO A 229 23.83 -5.54 15.76
CA PRO A 229 22.56 -5.26 16.43
C PRO A 229 21.57 -4.43 15.60
N TYR A 230 21.98 -4.00 14.40
CA TYR A 230 21.19 -3.21 13.47
C TYR A 230 21.44 -3.64 12.01
N GLN A 231 20.45 -3.37 11.15
CA GLN A 231 20.53 -3.50 9.70
C GLN A 231 20.97 -2.17 9.08
N ILE A 232 21.84 -2.24 8.07
CA ILE A 232 22.35 -1.10 7.29
C ILE A 232 21.75 -1.20 5.89
N HIS A 233 21.10 -0.13 5.44
CA HIS A 233 20.59 -0.04 4.07
C HIS A 233 20.93 1.30 3.44
N TRP A 234 21.49 1.25 2.24
CA TRP A 234 21.70 2.41 1.38
C TRP A 234 20.62 2.43 0.30
N VAL A 235 20.00 3.58 0.09
CA VAL A 235 19.00 3.79 -0.97
C VAL A 235 19.28 5.10 -1.66
N GLN A 236 19.16 5.13 -2.99
CA GLN A 236 19.41 6.32 -3.76
C GLN A 236 18.21 6.68 -4.62
N GLN A 237 17.92 7.97 -4.68
CA GLN A 237 16.90 8.55 -5.54
C GLN A 237 17.51 9.67 -6.39
N THR A 238 17.25 9.65 -7.68
CA THR A 238 17.68 10.70 -8.62
C THR A 238 16.49 11.48 -9.13
N CYS A 239 16.54 12.79 -9.03
CA CYS A 239 15.50 13.69 -9.54
C CYS A 239 16.10 14.59 -10.63
N SER A 240 15.54 14.52 -11.85
CA SER A 240 15.89 15.46 -12.92
C SER A 240 15.39 16.86 -12.59
N LEU A 241 16.28 17.87 -12.64
CA LEU A 241 15.93 19.25 -12.32
C LEU A 241 15.02 19.90 -13.37
N ALA A 242 15.03 19.39 -14.60
CA ALA A 242 14.17 19.84 -15.70
C ALA A 242 12.70 19.45 -15.51
N ASN A 243 12.43 18.37 -14.76
CA ASN A 243 11.08 17.85 -14.51
C ASN A 243 10.39 18.54 -13.32
N LEU A 244 11.13 19.36 -12.56
CA LEU A 244 10.56 20.08 -11.43
C LEU A 244 9.74 21.27 -11.92
N VAL A 245 8.67 21.59 -11.19
CA VAL A 245 7.81 22.74 -11.47
C VAL A 245 7.78 23.64 -10.23
N PRO A 246 8.42 24.83 -10.28
CA PRO A 246 9.16 25.44 -11.41
C PRO A 246 10.51 24.75 -11.73
N GLN A 247 10.97 24.89 -12.99
CA GLN A 247 12.21 24.29 -13.48
C GLN A 247 13.43 24.83 -12.70
N CYS A 248 14.36 23.94 -12.36
CA CYS A 248 15.56 24.27 -11.59
C CYS A 248 16.84 23.99 -12.38
N ALA A 249 17.94 24.60 -11.95
CA ALA A 249 19.28 24.35 -12.46
C ALA A 249 20.24 23.98 -11.30
N SER A 250 21.34 23.31 -11.63
CA SER A 250 22.38 22.99 -10.63
C SER A 250 23.08 24.28 -10.19
N VAL A 251 23.05 24.57 -8.89
CA VAL A 251 23.74 25.74 -8.30
C VAL A 251 24.90 25.23 -7.46
N LYS A 252 26.14 25.55 -7.85
CA LYS A 252 27.36 25.08 -7.17
C LYS A 252 27.85 26.08 -6.13
N SER A 253 27.03 26.39 -5.11
CA SER A 253 27.43 27.38 -4.11
C SER A 253 26.83 27.13 -2.73
N ARG A 254 27.71 26.94 -1.73
CA ARG A 254 27.38 26.72 -0.32
C ARG A 254 26.09 27.39 0.16
N GLY A 255 25.13 26.57 0.60
CA GLY A 255 23.83 26.96 1.12
C GLY A 255 22.74 27.11 0.06
N ALA A 256 22.97 26.67 -1.17
CA ALA A 256 21.93 26.39 -2.15
C ALA A 256 21.06 25.16 -1.78
N LEU A 257 21.64 24.13 -1.15
CA LEU A 257 20.91 22.94 -0.68
C LEU A 257 20.83 22.92 0.86
N LEU A 258 19.62 22.84 1.40
CA LEU A 258 19.39 22.63 2.84
C LEU A 258 18.44 21.46 3.04
N THR A 259 18.65 20.66 4.08
CA THR A 259 17.88 19.44 4.34
C THR A 259 17.42 19.39 5.80
N ALA A 260 16.18 18.95 6.03
CA ALA A 260 15.60 18.83 7.38
C ALA A 260 14.56 17.69 7.46
N PHE A 261 14.78 16.74 8.37
CA PHE A 261 13.83 15.65 8.62
C PHE A 261 12.68 16.11 9.53
N ALA A 262 11.46 15.70 9.19
CA ALA A 262 10.30 15.81 10.05
C ALA A 262 10.48 14.98 11.32
N ARG A 263 9.86 15.39 12.44
CA ARG A 263 10.06 14.77 13.77
C ARG A 263 9.69 13.29 13.82
N ASP A 264 8.73 12.89 12.99
CA ASP A 264 8.32 11.50 12.82
C ASP A 264 9.20 10.70 11.84
N GLY A 265 10.12 11.34 11.11
CA GLY A 265 11.00 10.68 10.14
C GLY A 265 10.32 10.29 8.82
N LEU A 266 9.03 10.59 8.64
CA LEU A 266 8.27 10.19 7.45
C LEU A 266 8.50 11.14 6.27
N LEU A 267 8.90 12.38 6.53
CA LEU A 267 9.15 13.40 5.52
C LEU A 267 10.54 14.01 5.66
N LEU A 268 11.20 14.22 4.53
CA LEU A 268 12.42 15.02 4.38
C LEU A 268 12.07 16.29 3.58
N ALA A 269 12.38 17.46 4.13
CA ALA A 269 12.32 18.71 3.39
C ALA A 269 13.71 19.04 2.82
N VAL A 270 13.77 19.35 1.53
CA VAL A 270 14.97 19.78 0.82
C VAL A 270 14.71 21.14 0.18
N ALA A 271 15.31 22.20 0.71
CA ALA A 271 15.26 23.51 0.07
C ALA A 271 16.26 23.56 -1.08
N VAL A 272 15.73 23.83 -2.28
CA VAL A 272 16.49 23.98 -3.52
C VAL A 272 16.52 25.47 -3.87
N ASN A 273 17.51 26.16 -3.32
CA ASN A 273 17.71 27.58 -3.60
C ASN A 273 18.30 27.77 -5.00
N GLN A 274 17.71 28.69 -5.76
CA GLN A 274 18.07 28.92 -7.15
C GLN A 274 18.63 30.33 -7.33
N ASN A 275 19.36 30.54 -8.44
CA ASN A 275 19.81 31.87 -8.82
C ASN A 275 18.63 32.78 -9.19
N ASP A 276 17.55 32.20 -9.71
CA ASP A 276 16.26 32.86 -9.83
C ASP A 276 15.41 32.58 -8.57
N PRO A 277 15.06 33.59 -7.75
CA PRO A 277 14.16 33.43 -6.61
C PRO A 277 12.78 32.86 -6.97
N LYS A 278 12.34 32.96 -8.23
CA LYS A 278 11.08 32.35 -8.72
C LYS A 278 11.16 30.84 -8.88
N ALA A 279 12.34 30.33 -9.22
CA ALA A 279 12.61 28.90 -9.34
C ALA A 279 12.88 28.24 -7.98
N THR A 280 13.09 29.02 -6.91
CA THR A 280 13.36 28.47 -5.57
C THR A 280 12.13 27.73 -5.03
N GLN A 281 12.34 26.49 -4.60
CA GLN A 281 11.29 25.60 -4.09
C GLN A 281 11.82 24.68 -2.99
N ILE A 282 10.91 24.10 -2.22
CA ILE A 282 11.20 23.11 -1.20
C ILE A 282 10.56 21.80 -1.62
N LEU A 283 11.36 20.75 -1.73
CA LEU A 283 10.91 19.40 -2.05
C LEU A 283 10.63 18.64 -0.77
N PHE A 284 9.45 18.05 -0.67
CA PHE A 284 9.04 17.18 0.43
C PHE A 284 9.08 15.74 -0.07
N LEU A 285 10.03 14.96 0.43
CA LEU A 285 10.19 13.56 0.07
C LEU A 285 9.68 12.67 1.20
N ASN A 286 8.84 11.70 0.86
CA ASN A 286 8.45 10.66 1.80
C ASN A 286 9.54 9.58 1.88
N THR A 287 10.02 9.29 3.08
CA THR A 287 11.14 8.37 3.31
C THR A 287 10.80 6.90 3.05
N LEU A 288 9.52 6.55 2.93
CA LEU A 288 9.06 5.17 2.75
C LEU A 288 8.85 4.79 1.29
N ASN A 289 8.28 5.70 0.50
CA ASN A 289 7.89 5.46 -0.89
C ASN A 289 8.61 6.38 -1.88
N PHE A 290 9.50 7.26 -1.39
CA PHE A 290 10.28 8.21 -2.20
C PHE A 290 9.43 9.16 -3.06
N VAL A 291 8.13 9.26 -2.79
CA VAL A 291 7.25 10.20 -3.50
C VAL A 291 7.64 11.62 -3.09
N THR A 292 7.89 12.45 -4.09
CA THR A 292 8.33 13.84 -3.93
C THR A 292 7.20 14.81 -4.26
N VAL A 293 6.99 15.82 -3.41
CA VAL A 293 6.05 16.92 -3.62
C VAL A 293 6.82 18.24 -3.64
N SER A 294 6.63 19.07 -4.67
CA SER A 294 7.26 20.39 -4.75
C SER A 294 6.40 21.49 -4.13
N GLY A 295 7.01 22.26 -3.22
CA GLY A 295 6.45 23.48 -2.64
C GLY A 295 7.17 24.72 -3.19
N SER A 296 6.55 25.40 -4.15
CA SER A 296 7.12 26.64 -4.72
C SER A 296 7.04 27.80 -3.74
N LEU A 297 8.14 28.56 -3.59
CA LEU A 297 8.16 29.81 -2.82
C LEU A 297 7.65 31.02 -3.62
N LYS A 298 7.09 30.81 -4.81
CA LYS A 298 6.42 31.84 -5.63
C LYS A 298 7.21 33.17 -5.73
N GLY A 299 8.50 33.09 -6.02
CA GLY A 299 9.35 34.28 -6.19
C GLY A 299 10.03 34.81 -4.95
N SER A 300 9.93 34.13 -3.79
CA SER A 300 10.46 34.62 -2.51
C SER A 300 10.11 36.09 -2.25
N SER A 301 8.96 36.50 -2.80
CA SER A 301 8.41 37.84 -2.76
C SER A 301 9.21 38.97 -3.46
N SER A 302 9.97 38.68 -4.52
CA SER A 302 10.52 39.73 -5.37
C SER A 302 9.44 40.33 -6.29
N LYS A 303 9.10 41.63 -6.13
CA LYS A 303 8.24 42.37 -7.09
C LYS A 303 8.91 42.63 -8.44
N ASN A 304 10.24 42.67 -8.48
CA ASN A 304 11.00 42.97 -9.69
C ASN A 304 11.16 41.72 -10.56
N LYS A 305 10.96 41.88 -11.88
CA LYS A 305 11.13 40.78 -12.86
C LYS A 305 12.57 40.24 -12.91
N VAL A 306 13.56 41.05 -12.54
CA VAL A 306 14.98 40.66 -12.48
C VAL A 306 15.59 41.16 -11.17
N VAL A 307 16.04 40.24 -10.32
CA VAL A 307 16.76 40.57 -9.08
C VAL A 307 18.26 40.72 -9.41
N PRO A 308 18.91 41.83 -9.01
CA PRO A 308 20.35 41.99 -9.21
C PRO A 308 21.16 40.87 -8.56
N SER A 309 22.21 40.39 -9.24
CA SER A 309 23.02 39.24 -8.80
C SER A 309 23.54 39.35 -7.37
N LYS A 310 23.91 40.57 -6.95
CA LYS A 310 24.33 40.91 -5.57
C LYS A 310 23.31 40.58 -4.47
N PHE A 311 22.01 40.54 -4.79
CA PHE A 311 20.94 40.33 -3.81
C PHE A 311 20.29 38.95 -3.89
N ILE A 312 20.59 38.13 -4.92
CA ILE A 312 20.01 36.80 -5.10
C ILE A 312 20.08 35.96 -3.82
N ARG A 313 21.27 35.89 -3.21
CA ARG A 313 21.49 35.10 -1.98
C ARG A 313 20.71 35.58 -0.76
N SER A 314 20.25 36.83 -0.73
CA SER A 314 19.40 37.30 0.37
C SER A 314 18.01 36.66 0.33
N TYR A 315 17.54 36.23 -0.84
CA TYR A 315 16.24 35.57 -1.02
C TYR A 315 16.27 34.07 -0.75
N TRP A 316 17.45 33.49 -0.51
CA TRP A 316 17.58 32.07 -0.21
C TRP A 316 17.03 31.73 1.17
N VAL A 317 16.49 30.53 1.29
CA VAL A 317 16.21 29.92 2.59
C VAL A 317 17.55 29.76 3.31
N GLY A 318 17.64 30.32 4.51
CA GLY A 318 18.84 30.30 5.35
C GLY A 318 18.83 29.17 6.37
N ASP A 319 17.66 28.87 6.92
CA ASP A 319 17.48 27.83 7.95
C ASP A 319 16.04 27.28 7.93
N MET A 320 15.86 26.05 8.41
CA MET A 320 14.59 25.32 8.41
C MET A 320 14.39 24.51 9.70
N SER A 321 13.20 24.59 10.27
CA SER A 321 12.83 23.79 11.45
C SER A 321 11.37 23.33 11.39
N TRP A 322 11.15 22.03 11.63
CA TRP A 322 9.82 21.43 11.71
C TRP A 322 9.15 21.70 13.06
N THR A 323 7.85 21.94 13.08
CA THR A 323 7.07 22.02 14.33
C THR A 323 7.06 20.67 15.09
N PRO A 324 6.78 20.65 16.41
CA PRO A 324 6.72 19.41 17.20
C PRO A 324 5.91 18.29 16.54
N ASP A 325 4.72 18.64 16.03
CA ASP A 325 3.80 17.69 15.41
C ASP A 325 4.15 17.35 13.94
N SER A 326 5.20 17.98 13.39
CA SER A 326 5.59 17.91 11.97
C SER A 326 4.47 18.28 10.98
N LEU A 327 3.57 19.19 11.39
CA LEU A 327 2.51 19.70 10.53
C LEU A 327 3.02 20.81 9.59
N PHE A 328 3.93 21.64 10.11
CA PHE A 328 4.43 22.82 9.45
C PHE A 328 5.95 22.85 9.44
N LEU A 329 6.50 23.33 8.34
CA LEU A 329 7.92 23.64 8.19
C LEU A 329 8.09 25.16 8.31
N ALA A 330 8.84 25.61 9.31
CA ALA A 330 9.23 27.00 9.46
C ALA A 330 10.55 27.24 8.73
N CYS A 331 10.58 28.22 7.84
CA CYS A 331 11.76 28.60 7.07
C CYS A 331 12.07 30.08 7.31
N MET A 332 13.35 30.40 7.46
CA MET A 332 13.80 31.78 7.57
C MET A 332 14.63 32.15 6.33
N LEU A 333 14.24 33.22 5.63
CA LEU A 333 15.02 33.73 4.50
C LEU A 333 16.25 34.50 5.01
N LYS A 334 17.33 34.51 4.23
CA LYS A 334 18.54 35.33 4.48
C LYS A 334 18.30 36.85 4.38
N ARG A 335 17.06 37.27 4.14
CA ARG A 335 16.60 38.66 4.12
C ARG A 335 15.85 39.06 5.39
N GLY A 336 15.49 38.11 6.25
CA GLY A 336 14.74 38.42 7.47
C GLY A 336 13.28 37.97 7.55
N SER A 337 12.79 37.31 6.50
CA SER A 337 11.38 36.95 6.40
C SER A 337 11.12 35.52 6.85
N LEU A 338 10.17 35.35 7.77
CA LEU A 338 9.64 34.06 8.20
C LEU A 338 8.59 33.56 7.22
N ILE A 339 8.69 32.27 6.88
CA ILE A 339 7.76 31.54 6.02
C ILE A 339 7.32 30.28 6.77
N LEU A 340 6.04 29.92 6.63
CA LEU A 340 5.52 28.63 7.08
C LEU A 340 4.91 27.88 5.90
N LEU A 341 5.32 26.63 5.72
CA LEU A 341 4.75 25.71 4.73
C LEU A 341 4.04 24.56 5.42
N THR A 342 2.99 24.03 4.78
CA THR A 342 2.39 22.74 5.16
C THR A 342 3.29 21.59 4.76
N CYS A 343 3.06 20.40 5.32
CA CYS A 343 3.70 19.16 4.91
C CYS A 343 3.53 18.78 3.42
N MET A 344 2.62 19.45 2.69
CA MET A 344 2.43 19.30 1.24
C MET A 344 3.01 20.48 0.43
N GLY A 345 3.83 21.32 1.05
CA GLY A 345 4.50 22.43 0.38
C GLY A 345 3.63 23.64 0.06
N GLU A 346 2.48 23.79 0.71
CA GLU A 346 1.66 24.99 0.55
C GLU A 346 2.08 26.10 1.50
N LEU A 347 2.29 27.30 0.95
CA LEU A 347 2.55 28.53 1.71
C LEU A 347 1.33 28.96 2.51
N LEU A 348 1.53 29.20 3.81
CA LEU A 348 0.49 29.65 4.72
C LEU A 348 0.48 31.18 4.81
N THR A 349 -0.72 31.74 4.98
CA THR A 349 -0.87 33.17 5.28
C THR A 349 -0.75 33.36 6.78
N LEU A 350 0.17 34.21 7.20
CA LEU A 350 0.49 34.45 8.59
C LEU A 350 0.05 35.84 9.02
N ILE A 351 -0.44 35.94 10.26
CA ILE A 351 -0.79 37.17 10.96
C ILE A 351 -0.05 37.13 12.28
N THR A 352 0.62 38.21 12.67
CA THR A 352 1.27 38.34 13.97
C THR A 352 0.50 39.30 14.84
N SER A 353 0.34 38.95 16.12
CA SER A 353 -0.31 39.75 17.16
C SER A 353 0.58 39.79 18.41
N GLY A 354 0.73 40.93 19.07
CA GLY A 354 1.57 41.05 20.27
C GLY A 354 2.51 42.25 20.26
N CYS A 355 3.62 42.17 21.02
CA CYS A 355 4.57 43.25 21.30
C CYS A 355 4.91 44.12 20.06
N SER A 356 4.20 45.25 19.89
CA SER A 356 4.42 46.37 18.94
C SER A 356 4.71 46.04 17.47
N VAL A 357 4.54 44.78 17.05
CA VAL A 357 4.88 44.26 15.73
C VAL A 357 3.71 43.43 15.22
N GLU A 358 2.77 44.10 14.55
CA GLU A 358 1.65 43.46 13.86
C GLU A 358 1.93 43.42 12.35
N PHE A 359 2.29 42.25 11.84
CA PHE A 359 2.44 41.99 10.42
C PHE A 359 1.39 41.00 9.93
N GLY A 360 0.88 41.21 8.72
CA GLY A 360 0.00 40.30 8.01
C GLY A 360 -1.40 40.88 7.76
N PRO A 361 -2.27 40.16 7.01
CA PRO A 361 -2.09 38.81 6.48
C PRO A 361 -1.06 38.73 5.33
N ALA A 362 0.03 37.98 5.52
CA ALA A 362 1.14 37.87 4.56
C ALA A 362 1.74 36.46 4.54
N GLN A 363 2.24 36.00 3.39
CA GLN A 363 2.95 34.70 3.29
C GLN A 363 4.41 34.77 3.75
N PHE A 364 4.97 35.99 3.75
CA PHE A 364 6.32 36.28 4.21
C PHE A 364 6.18 37.35 5.29
N ILE A 365 6.44 36.99 6.55
CA ILE A 365 6.43 37.95 7.65
C ILE A 365 7.86 38.48 7.87
N PRO A 366 8.09 39.77 7.69
CA PRO A 366 9.40 40.36 7.88
C PRO A 366 9.69 40.68 9.35
N LEU A 367 10.24 39.73 10.10
CA LEU A 367 10.54 39.93 11.53
C LEU A 367 11.89 40.64 11.77
N HIS A 368 12.93 40.26 11.02
CA HIS A 368 14.29 40.75 11.26
C HIS A 368 14.97 41.23 9.96
N PRO A 369 14.81 42.50 9.54
CA PRO A 369 15.37 42.98 8.26
C PRO A 369 16.87 42.73 8.13
N LEU A 370 17.30 42.29 6.94
CA LEU A 370 18.72 42.32 6.59
C LEU A 370 19.24 43.76 6.51
N ILE A 371 20.28 44.04 7.27
CA ILE A 371 20.98 45.32 7.34
C ILE A 371 22.31 45.18 6.59
N THR A 372 22.55 46.05 5.61
CA THR A 372 23.81 46.08 4.85
C THR A 372 24.48 47.46 4.98
N CYS A 373 25.78 47.50 5.27
CA CYS A 373 26.53 48.75 5.32
C CYS A 373 27.24 48.99 3.98
N ARG A 374 26.94 50.09 3.28
CA ARG A 374 27.70 50.52 2.10
C ARG A 374 28.82 51.47 2.51
N GLN A 375 30.06 51.12 2.20
CA GLN A 375 31.18 52.06 2.17
C GLN A 375 31.19 52.82 0.83
N GLN A 376 31.31 54.15 0.87
CA GLN A 376 31.17 55.02 -0.31
C GLN A 376 32.38 55.04 -1.28
N HIS A 377 33.40 54.20 -1.11
CA HIS A 377 34.57 54.18 -2.00
C HIS A 377 34.78 52.82 -2.69
N SER A 378 34.07 52.61 -3.79
CA SER A 378 34.52 51.75 -4.90
C SER A 378 33.81 52.15 -6.20
N LEU A 379 34.05 53.38 -6.66
CA LEU A 379 33.97 53.68 -8.09
C LEU A 379 35.27 53.13 -8.71
N CYS A 380 35.12 52.28 -9.73
CA CYS A 380 36.19 51.71 -10.55
C CYS A 380 36.92 50.48 -9.95
N GLN A 381 36.34 49.29 -10.16
CA GLN A 381 37.08 48.10 -10.58
C GLN A 381 36.12 47.15 -11.31
N ASP A 382 36.60 46.60 -12.42
CA ASP A 382 35.81 46.02 -13.50
C ASP A 382 34.89 44.85 -13.10
N SER A 383 33.75 44.83 -13.80
CA SER A 383 32.54 44.03 -13.60
C SER A 383 32.64 42.55 -13.98
N SER A 384 33.79 41.89 -13.82
CA SER A 384 33.97 40.48 -14.26
C SER A 384 34.45 39.50 -13.19
N GLN A 385 34.72 39.92 -11.96
CA GLN A 385 35.00 38.99 -10.86
C GLN A 385 33.85 38.99 -9.86
N SER A 386 33.00 37.97 -9.98
CA SER A 386 32.00 37.64 -8.96
C SER A 386 32.72 37.45 -7.61
N LEU A 387 32.57 38.41 -6.69
CA LEU A 387 33.01 38.28 -5.30
C LEU A 387 32.47 36.95 -4.75
N GLY A 388 33.41 36.01 -4.56
CA GLY A 388 33.15 34.59 -4.36
C GLY A 388 32.45 34.24 -3.05
N SER A 389 31.93 33.02 -3.01
CA SER A 389 31.14 32.40 -1.94
C SER A 389 31.76 32.39 -0.55
N SER A 390 33.08 32.53 -0.45
CA SER A 390 33.87 32.41 0.78
C SER A 390 33.97 33.72 1.56
N ALA A 391 33.80 34.88 0.92
CA ALA A 391 33.97 36.19 1.56
C ALA A 391 32.79 36.59 2.47
N SER A 392 31.60 35.99 2.26
CA SER A 392 30.40 36.32 3.06
C SER A 392 30.30 35.56 4.38
N GLU A 393 30.90 34.37 4.48
CA GLU A 393 30.96 33.61 5.75
C GLU A 393 32.11 34.07 6.64
N SER A 394 33.20 34.59 6.05
CA SER A 394 34.30 35.21 6.78
C SER A 394 33.96 36.58 7.38
N ASP A 395 32.83 37.18 6.99
CA ASP A 395 32.33 38.40 7.62
C ASP A 395 31.74 38.06 9.00
N LEU A 396 32.52 38.41 10.04
CA LEU A 396 32.21 38.16 11.43
C LEU A 396 31.02 38.99 11.96
N LEU A 397 30.69 40.11 11.32
CA LEU A 397 29.66 41.04 11.81
C LEU A 397 28.32 40.91 11.08
N ARG A 398 28.28 40.11 10.00
CA ARG A 398 27.06 39.88 9.21
C ARG A 398 25.99 39.13 10.01
N GLN A 399 24.74 39.59 9.92
CA GLN A 399 23.56 38.91 10.49
C GLN A 399 23.47 37.45 10.04
N ARG A 400 23.09 36.57 10.98
CA ARG A 400 22.94 35.13 10.79
C ARG A 400 21.52 34.71 11.16
N PHE A 401 20.75 34.33 10.16
CA PHE A 401 19.35 33.98 10.35
C PHE A 401 19.20 32.53 10.78
N SER A 402 18.46 32.28 11.85
CA SER A 402 18.16 30.95 12.35
C SER A 402 16.71 30.83 12.83
N VAL A 403 16.19 29.60 12.78
CA VAL A 403 14.84 29.26 13.23
C VAL A 403 14.86 27.95 14.02
N ALA A 404 14.29 27.97 15.23
CA ALA A 404 14.28 26.80 16.10
C ALA A 404 12.90 26.56 16.70
N SER A 405 12.32 25.39 16.44
CA SER A 405 11.08 24.97 17.09
C SER A 405 11.38 24.35 18.46
N HIS A 406 10.47 24.57 19.40
CA HIS A 406 10.52 23.89 20.68
C HIS A 406 10.30 22.38 20.49
N SER A 407 10.84 21.56 21.41
CA SER A 407 10.78 20.09 21.29
C SER A 407 9.38 19.50 21.48
N ARG A 408 8.63 20.01 22.46
CA ARG A 408 7.27 19.55 22.84
C ARG A 408 6.16 20.59 22.64
N LEU A 409 6.40 21.82 23.07
CA LEU A 409 5.43 22.91 23.09
C LEU A 409 5.34 23.63 21.73
N PRO A 410 4.21 24.29 21.42
CA PRO A 410 4.00 24.93 20.13
C PRO A 410 4.63 26.35 20.09
N TYR A 411 5.93 26.43 20.36
CA TYR A 411 6.74 27.66 20.31
C TYR A 411 7.77 27.61 19.18
N LEU A 412 8.05 28.77 18.61
CA LEU A 412 9.03 28.98 17.54
C LEU A 412 9.92 30.17 17.89
N ILE A 413 11.22 30.00 17.78
CA ILE A 413 12.19 31.09 17.94
C ILE A 413 12.72 31.46 16.56
N VAL A 414 12.80 32.76 16.29
CA VAL A 414 13.42 33.32 15.08
C VAL A 414 14.46 34.35 15.48
N SER A 415 15.64 34.29 14.88
CA SER A 415 16.74 35.23 15.15
C SER A 415 17.49 35.63 13.89
N ASP A 416 18.09 36.81 13.92
CA ASP A 416 19.07 37.32 12.95
C ASP A 416 20.52 37.32 13.49
N GLY A 417 20.73 36.70 14.66
CA GLY A 417 22.00 36.61 15.36
C GLY A 417 22.25 37.75 16.35
N TYR A 418 21.52 38.86 16.29
CA TYR A 418 21.59 39.96 17.27
C TYR A 418 20.28 40.16 18.03
N MET A 419 19.16 39.77 17.44
CA MET A 419 17.81 39.87 17.97
C MET A 419 17.17 38.48 18.02
N ILE A 420 16.34 38.23 19.01
CA ILE A 420 15.57 36.99 19.14
C ILE A 420 14.11 37.35 19.33
N THR A 421 13.25 36.74 18.53
CA THR A 421 11.80 36.86 18.65
C THR A 421 11.21 35.48 18.95
N VAL A 422 10.46 35.38 20.05
CA VAL A 422 9.73 34.15 20.42
C VAL A 422 8.28 34.27 20.00
N LEU A 423 7.85 33.34 19.17
CA LEU A 423 6.52 33.23 18.61
C LEU A 423 5.80 32.04 19.22
N ARG A 424 4.54 32.24 19.54
CA ARG A 424 3.63 31.19 20.03
C ARG A 424 2.61 30.88 18.94
N PHE A 425 2.49 29.61 18.60
CA PHE A 425 1.32 29.15 17.85
C PHE A 425 0.12 29.12 18.81
N PRO A 426 -1.09 29.49 18.34
CA PRO A 426 -2.28 29.43 19.15
C PRO A 426 -2.45 27.99 19.64
N ASN A 427 -2.71 27.83 20.94
CA ASN A 427 -2.85 26.53 21.65
C ASN A 427 -3.88 25.56 21.03
N ASN A 428 -4.56 26.01 19.99
CA ASN A 428 -5.64 25.35 19.29
C ASN A 428 -5.19 24.57 18.03
N LEU A 429 -3.91 24.61 17.64
CA LEU A 429 -3.43 23.99 16.38
C LEU A 429 -2.98 22.52 16.54
N SER A 430 -3.85 21.65 17.05
CA SER A 430 -3.60 20.20 17.01
C SER A 430 -3.79 19.64 15.59
N PRO A 431 -3.16 18.48 15.25
CA PRO A 431 -3.41 17.81 13.97
C PRO A 431 -4.90 17.56 13.67
N SER A 432 -5.68 17.21 14.71
CA SER A 432 -7.12 16.99 14.58
C SER A 432 -7.90 18.27 14.24
N ARG A 433 -7.56 19.40 14.87
CA ARG A 433 -8.20 20.69 14.54
C ARG A 433 -7.76 21.22 13.18
N PHE A 434 -6.51 20.99 12.79
CA PHE A 434 -6.02 21.33 11.45
C PHE A 434 -6.83 20.60 10.37
N VAL A 435 -6.97 19.27 10.49
CA VAL A 435 -7.83 18.48 9.59
C VAL A 435 -9.27 18.99 9.58
N ARG A 436 -9.86 19.31 10.75
CA ARG A 436 -11.21 19.90 10.81
C ARG A 436 -11.30 21.22 10.07
N SER A 437 -10.31 22.10 10.19
CA SER A 437 -10.31 23.39 9.48
C SER A 437 -10.24 23.23 7.97
N LEU A 438 -9.42 22.29 7.47
CA LEU A 438 -9.35 21.93 6.05
C LEU A 438 -10.68 21.35 5.55
N LEU A 439 -11.31 20.48 6.34
CA LEU A 439 -12.62 19.92 6.01
C LEU A 439 -13.72 20.98 6.05
N LEU A 440 -13.70 21.92 7.01
CA LEU A 440 -14.64 23.03 7.08
C LEU A 440 -14.52 23.96 5.86
N ASP A 441 -13.30 24.36 5.49
CA ASP A 441 -13.04 25.18 4.30
C ASP A 441 -13.50 24.43 3.02
N SER A 442 -13.15 23.14 2.89
CA SER A 442 -13.57 22.32 1.76
C SER A 442 -15.08 22.16 1.68
N THR A 443 -15.77 21.90 2.80
CA THR A 443 -17.23 21.77 2.83
C THR A 443 -17.93 23.07 2.46
N GLN A 444 -17.40 24.21 2.89
CA GLN A 444 -17.94 25.52 2.53
C GLN A 444 -17.77 25.80 1.04
N ARG A 445 -16.58 25.56 0.47
CA ARG A 445 -16.33 25.74 -0.97
C ARG A 445 -17.18 24.77 -1.82
N LEU A 446 -17.28 23.50 -1.42
CA LEU A 446 -18.13 22.50 -2.09
C LEU A 446 -19.61 22.91 -2.08
N GLU A 447 -20.10 23.44 -0.96
CA GLU A 447 -21.48 23.91 -0.84
C GLU A 447 -21.74 25.17 -1.69
N ASN A 448 -20.76 26.09 -1.77
CA ASN A 448 -20.84 27.25 -2.67
C ASN A 448 -20.91 26.82 -4.14
N ILE A 449 -20.02 25.90 -4.56
CA ILE A 449 -20.04 25.34 -5.93
C ILE A 449 -21.39 24.67 -6.21
N ARG A 450 -21.92 23.89 -5.26
CA ARG A 450 -23.24 23.26 -5.38
C ARG A 450 -24.36 24.29 -5.56
N GLN A 451 -24.37 25.37 -4.76
CA GLN A 451 -25.35 26.44 -4.87
C GLN A 451 -25.27 27.15 -6.22
N ASN A 452 -24.05 27.43 -6.72
CA ASN A 452 -23.83 28.01 -8.04
C ASN A 452 -24.42 27.14 -9.15
N PHE A 453 -24.21 25.81 -9.10
CA PHE A 453 -24.81 24.87 -10.06
C PHE A 453 -26.33 24.74 -9.95
N MET A 454 -26.90 24.86 -8.74
CA MET A 454 -28.36 24.84 -8.54
C MET A 454 -29.05 26.11 -9.08
N ASN A 455 -28.34 27.25 -9.09
CA ASN A 455 -28.84 28.52 -9.60
C ASN A 455 -28.81 28.57 -11.15
N CYS A 456 -27.87 27.85 -11.79
CA CYS A 456 -27.85 27.66 -13.24
C CYS A 456 -28.92 26.65 -13.70
N LYS A 457 -30.16 27.12 -13.90
CA LYS A 457 -31.25 26.30 -14.47
C LYS A 457 -30.97 25.93 -15.94
N SER A 458 -30.16 24.91 -16.20
CA SER A 458 -30.18 24.20 -17.48
C SER A 458 -31.18 23.04 -17.40
N LYS A 459 -32.08 22.97 -18.39
CA LYS A 459 -33.07 21.89 -18.51
C LYS A 459 -32.34 20.58 -18.87
N GLY A 460 -31.85 19.85 -17.88
CA GLY A 460 -31.35 18.49 -18.12
C GLY A 460 -30.30 17.93 -17.17
N ARG A 461 -30.47 18.05 -15.85
CA ARG A 461 -30.01 17.10 -14.80
C ARG A 461 -30.20 17.76 -13.43
N ARG A 462 -31.09 17.23 -12.59
CA ARG A 462 -31.16 17.67 -11.18
C ARG A 462 -29.98 17.06 -10.43
N LEU A 463 -29.12 17.88 -9.83
CA LEU A 463 -28.11 17.43 -8.86
C LEU A 463 -28.82 16.76 -7.69
N CYS A 464 -28.80 15.43 -7.59
CA CYS A 464 -29.31 14.70 -6.42
C CYS A 464 -28.19 14.51 -5.37
N SER A 465 -27.44 15.58 -5.08
CA SER A 465 -26.43 15.54 -4.01
C SER A 465 -27.06 15.97 -2.69
N ARG A 466 -26.87 15.16 -1.64
CA ARG A 466 -27.18 15.54 -0.25
C ARG A 466 -26.38 16.79 0.14
N SER A 467 -26.96 17.65 0.97
CA SER A 467 -26.27 18.85 1.48
C SER A 467 -25.25 18.48 2.57
N LEU A 468 -24.12 19.19 2.61
CA LEU A 468 -23.06 19.01 3.60
C LEU A 468 -23.31 19.79 4.92
N LEU A 469 -24.46 20.46 5.06
CA LEU A 469 -24.77 21.31 6.23
C LEU A 469 -24.79 20.54 7.56
N SER A 470 -25.20 19.26 7.57
CA SER A 470 -25.16 18.41 8.78
C SER A 470 -23.73 18.05 9.19
N LEU A 471 -22.85 17.83 8.21
CA LEU A 471 -21.43 17.57 8.44
C LEU A 471 -20.73 18.84 8.93
N LYS A 472 -21.04 19.99 8.32
CA LYS A 472 -20.58 21.31 8.80
C LYS A 472 -21.02 21.56 10.25
N ALA A 473 -22.28 21.30 10.59
CA ALA A 473 -22.78 21.44 11.96
C ALA A 473 -22.08 20.49 12.94
N SER A 474 -21.77 19.26 12.52
CA SER A 474 -21.03 18.28 13.34
C SER A 474 -19.58 18.72 13.59
N LEU A 475 -18.90 19.21 12.54
CA LEU A 475 -17.54 19.76 12.65
C LEU A 475 -17.49 21.02 13.56
N LEU A 476 -18.54 21.86 13.53
CA LEU A 476 -18.64 23.06 14.37
C LEU A 476 -18.99 22.76 15.84
N LYS A 477 -19.87 21.79 16.12
CA LYS A 477 -20.25 21.40 17.50
C LYS A 477 -19.04 20.94 18.33
N HIS A 478 -18.09 20.24 17.72
CA HIS A 478 -16.86 19.79 18.39
C HIS A 478 -15.73 20.84 18.44
N ALA A 479 -15.85 21.95 17.69
CA ALA A 479 -14.91 23.06 17.77
C ALA A 479 -15.13 23.92 19.04
N GLN A 480 -16.36 23.95 19.55
CA GLN A 480 -16.76 24.78 20.69
C GLN A 480 -16.57 24.08 22.05
N SER A 481 -16.40 22.75 22.11
CA SER A 481 -16.42 21.98 23.36
C SER A 481 -15.08 21.81 24.07
N GLN A 482 -13.99 22.43 23.59
CA GLN A 482 -12.64 22.29 24.19
C GLN A 482 -11.90 23.63 24.38
N SER A 483 -12.63 24.73 24.56
CA SER A 483 -12.06 26.03 24.90
C SER A 483 -12.09 26.28 26.40
N SER A 484 -11.12 25.72 27.15
CA SER A 484 -10.70 26.27 28.45
C SER A 484 -9.60 25.38 29.05
N ILE A 485 -8.36 25.58 28.60
CA ILE A 485 -7.20 25.33 29.45
C ILE A 485 -6.46 26.65 29.48
N PHE A 486 -6.54 27.35 30.61
CA PHE A 486 -5.74 28.56 30.85
C PHE A 486 -4.26 28.19 30.68
N PRO A 487 -3.47 28.94 29.90
CA PRO A 487 -2.08 28.60 29.72
C PRO A 487 -1.32 28.90 31.01
N THR A 488 -0.71 27.87 31.59
CA THR A 488 0.38 28.04 32.54
C THR A 488 1.52 28.73 31.78
N ILE A 489 2.06 29.81 32.33
CA ILE A 489 3.23 30.49 31.76
C ILE A 489 4.39 29.47 31.81
N PRO A 490 5.07 29.17 30.69
CA PRO A 490 6.21 28.27 30.72
C PRO A 490 7.30 28.81 31.65
N LYS A 491 7.94 27.92 32.41
CA LYS A 491 9.01 28.28 33.37
C LYS A 491 10.17 29.08 32.75
N PHE A 492 10.46 28.89 31.45
CA PHE A 492 11.51 29.66 30.75
C PHE A 492 11.15 31.14 30.49
N LEU A 493 9.90 31.54 30.73
CA LEU A 493 9.43 32.93 30.71
C LEU A 493 9.17 33.49 32.12
N GLU A 494 9.24 32.66 33.16
CA GLU A 494 9.12 33.12 34.56
C GLU A 494 10.41 33.82 34.99
N GLU A 495 10.30 34.95 35.69
CA GLU A 495 11.46 35.62 36.28
C GLU A 495 12.04 34.73 37.39
N ASP A 496 13.35 34.43 37.30
CA ASP A 496 14.15 33.87 38.39
C ASP A 496 14.11 34.83 39.59
N THR A 497 13.04 34.79 40.38
CA THR A 497 12.85 35.59 41.60
C THR A 497 13.54 34.98 42.82
N THR A 498 14.25 33.87 42.65
CA THR A 498 14.81 33.04 43.74
C THR A 498 16.29 33.27 44.06
N GLU A 499 16.93 34.33 43.54
CA GLU A 499 18.29 34.73 43.97
C GLU A 499 18.35 36.11 44.67
N MET A 500 17.22 36.75 44.98
CA MET A 500 17.17 38.11 45.57
C MET A 500 16.49 38.20 46.95
N SER A 501 16.35 37.07 47.67
CA SER A 501 15.80 37.11 49.04
C SER A 501 16.48 36.11 49.98
N GLU A 502 17.79 36.21 50.16
CA GLU A 502 18.43 35.75 51.40
C GLU A 502 19.80 36.43 51.56
N LYS A 503 19.94 37.16 52.67
CA LYS A 503 21.15 37.86 53.18
C LYS A 503 21.39 39.29 52.70
N THR A 504 20.51 40.18 53.14
CA THR A 504 20.93 41.46 53.72
C THR A 504 21.72 41.21 55.01
N MET A 505 22.76 42.03 55.23
CA MET A 505 23.71 42.05 56.37
C MET A 505 24.78 40.96 56.35
N ASP A 506 25.91 41.26 55.70
CA ASP A 506 27.12 41.64 56.44
C ASP A 506 28.05 42.46 55.52
N LEU A 507 28.16 43.74 55.86
CA LEU A 507 29.19 44.66 55.41
C LEU A 507 30.47 44.33 56.21
N GLN A 508 31.56 43.99 55.53
CA GLN A 508 32.85 44.67 55.65
C GLN A 508 33.96 43.98 54.84
N ASP A 509 34.76 44.83 54.22
CA ASP A 509 36.10 44.63 53.66
C ASP A 509 36.29 44.39 52.15
N TYR A 510 36.37 45.55 51.44
CA TYR A 510 37.46 46.05 50.58
C TYR A 510 38.08 45.10 49.52
N GLU A 511 38.24 45.43 48.23
CA GLU A 511 38.55 46.74 47.61
C GLU A 511 37.75 47.03 46.32
N GLU A 512 37.30 48.28 46.21
CA GLU A 512 37.04 49.01 44.97
C GLU A 512 38.33 49.73 44.52
N GLU A 513 38.70 49.61 43.25
CA GLU A 513 39.22 50.73 42.44
C GLU A 513 38.08 51.04 41.44
N SER A 514 37.29 52.11 41.55
CA SER A 514 37.59 53.54 41.29
C SER A 514 38.48 53.72 40.05
N ASP A 515 38.16 54.48 39.01
CA ASP A 515 37.21 55.58 38.79
C ASP A 515 37.15 55.73 37.22
N ASP A 516 36.15 56.29 36.55
CA ASP A 516 35.42 57.50 36.86
C ASP A 516 34.00 57.48 36.28
N GLU A 517 33.06 57.86 37.14
CA GLU A 517 31.82 58.53 36.77
C GLU A 517 32.11 59.89 36.11
N LYS A 518 31.35 60.30 35.09
CA LYS A 518 30.36 61.41 35.22
C LYS A 518 29.90 62.00 33.87
N GLN A 519 28.57 61.98 33.76
CA GLN A 519 27.70 63.09 33.35
C GLN A 519 27.81 63.64 31.91
N PHE A 520 26.80 63.25 31.14
CA PHE A 520 26.10 64.04 30.13
C PHE A 520 26.13 65.56 30.39
N GLN A 521 26.58 66.37 29.43
CA GLN A 521 25.73 67.18 28.53
C GLN A 521 26.54 68.29 27.83
N SER A 522 26.24 68.43 26.54
CA SER A 522 26.24 69.69 25.76
C SER A 522 27.56 70.20 25.18
N SER A 523 27.47 70.49 23.87
CA SER A 523 28.05 71.68 23.21
C SER A 523 29.52 71.68 22.78
N PHE A 524 29.69 71.47 21.48
CA PHE A 524 30.55 72.25 20.56
C PHE A 524 32.02 72.55 20.90
N SER A 525 32.87 72.02 20.01
CA SER A 525 34.06 72.64 19.37
C SER A 525 35.21 73.14 20.25
N SER A 526 36.43 72.63 20.00
CA SER A 526 37.36 73.17 19.00
C SER A 526 38.75 72.49 19.08
N PHE A 527 39.31 72.21 17.90
CA PHE A 527 40.72 72.25 17.47
C PHE A 527 41.83 72.25 18.55
N SER A 528 42.99 71.61 18.41
CA SER A 528 43.64 70.76 17.41
C SER A 528 45.07 70.51 17.94
N SER A 529 45.70 69.37 17.62
CA SER A 529 47.08 69.29 17.06
C SER A 529 47.77 67.93 17.26
N GLN A 530 48.22 67.38 16.12
CA GLN A 530 49.42 66.56 15.88
C GLN A 530 49.46 65.13 16.45
N ARG A 531 48.80 64.19 15.75
CA ARG A 531 49.36 63.25 14.74
C ARG A 531 50.18 62.08 15.31
N ILE A 532 49.47 60.98 15.60
CA ILE A 532 49.78 59.66 15.04
C ILE A 532 48.58 59.23 14.19
N THR A 533 48.72 59.35 12.88
CA THR A 533 47.86 58.75 11.84
C THR A 533 48.25 57.27 11.71
N SER A 534 47.40 56.26 11.45
CA SER A 534 46.11 56.20 10.76
C SER A 534 45.52 54.79 10.88
N PHE A 535 44.23 54.67 11.25
CA PHE A 535 43.23 53.73 10.68
C PHE A 535 41.82 53.90 11.31
N VAL A 536 41.62 54.90 12.18
CA VAL A 536 40.29 55.32 12.70
C VAL A 536 39.89 56.66 12.06
N GLY A 537 39.75 56.70 10.75
CA GLY A 537 39.28 57.89 10.05
C GLY A 537 38.58 57.50 8.75
N LYS A 538 37.25 57.71 8.72
CA LYS A 538 36.27 57.51 7.62
C LYS A 538 35.12 56.51 7.91
N ALA A 539 34.65 56.41 9.15
CA ALA A 539 33.39 55.69 9.45
C ALA A 539 32.13 56.58 9.39
N ASP A 540 32.26 57.90 9.20
CA ASP A 540 31.12 58.84 9.29
C ASP A 540 30.29 58.96 7.99
N GLN A 541 30.56 58.13 6.97
CA GLN A 541 29.86 58.16 5.68
C GLN A 541 29.41 56.78 5.18
N GLY A 542 29.17 55.83 6.09
CA GLY A 542 28.52 54.57 5.77
C GLY A 542 27.00 54.73 5.67
N ARG A 543 26.39 54.46 4.51
CA ARG A 543 24.92 54.34 4.42
C ARG A 543 24.50 52.94 4.87
N LEU A 544 23.64 52.87 5.88
CA LEU A 544 22.95 51.64 6.25
C LEU A 544 21.76 51.45 5.31
N ASP A 545 21.84 50.44 4.46
CA ASP A 545 20.76 49.99 3.61
C ASP A 545 20.00 48.87 4.32
N PHE A 546 18.77 49.16 4.75
CA PHE A 546 17.82 48.15 5.22
C PHE A 546 17.15 47.51 4.01
N ALA A 547 17.16 46.19 3.93
CA ALA A 547 16.47 45.49 2.86
C ALA A 547 14.96 45.79 2.92
N SER A 548 14.39 46.35 1.84
CA SER A 548 12.94 46.61 1.75
C SER A 548 12.16 45.33 2.06
N MET A 549 11.34 45.38 3.10
CA MET A 549 10.55 44.24 3.57
C MET A 549 9.10 44.25 3.04
N PHE A 550 8.62 45.41 2.57
CA PHE A 550 7.26 45.64 2.07
C PHE A 550 7.05 45.24 0.61
N ASP A 551 8.13 44.91 -0.10
CA ASP A 551 8.03 44.16 -1.36
C ASP A 551 7.61 42.70 -1.12
N THR A 552 7.73 42.29 0.16
CA THR A 552 7.46 41.06 0.90
C THR A 552 6.10 40.38 0.84
N ILE A 553 5.05 41.17 0.73
CA ILE A 553 3.86 40.88 1.56
C ILE A 553 2.93 39.87 0.87
N HIS A 554 2.94 39.82 -0.47
CA HIS A 554 2.12 38.89 -1.23
C HIS A 554 2.91 38.30 -2.40
N ALA A 555 3.05 36.98 -2.43
CA ALA A 555 3.37 36.29 -3.67
C ALA A 555 2.13 36.33 -4.57
N LYS A 556 1.94 37.42 -5.32
CA LYS A 556 0.99 37.42 -6.44
C LYS A 556 1.56 36.50 -7.51
N GLY A 557 0.91 35.36 -7.72
CA GLY A 557 1.15 34.58 -8.92
C GLY A 557 0.70 35.40 -10.13
N ASP A 558 1.45 35.36 -11.22
CA ASP A 558 1.00 35.80 -12.54
C ASP A 558 -0.13 34.85 -13.00
N THR A 559 -1.29 34.89 -12.34
CA THR A 559 -2.51 34.29 -12.85
C THR A 559 -3.29 35.41 -13.48
N GLU A 560 -3.10 35.58 -14.79
CA GLU A 560 -4.16 36.03 -15.68
C GLU A 560 -5.47 35.35 -15.27
N GLU A 561 -6.59 36.06 -15.38
CA GLU A 561 -7.95 35.69 -14.97
C GLU A 561 -8.33 34.26 -15.43
N LYS A 562 -7.86 33.24 -14.72
CA LYS A 562 -8.29 31.85 -14.88
C LYS A 562 -9.56 31.66 -14.09
N ASP A 563 -10.55 31.03 -14.71
CA ASP A 563 -11.88 30.72 -14.17
C ASP A 563 -11.83 30.42 -12.66
N ASN A 564 -12.49 31.26 -11.85
CA ASN A 564 -12.57 31.14 -10.38
C ASN A 564 -12.86 29.69 -9.91
N LEU A 565 -13.66 28.95 -10.69
CA LEU A 565 -14.03 27.57 -10.41
C LEU A 565 -12.83 26.60 -10.42
N SER A 566 -11.87 26.77 -11.33
CA SER A 566 -10.68 25.90 -11.45
C SER A 566 -9.74 26.05 -10.24
N VAL A 567 -9.58 27.28 -9.76
CA VAL A 567 -8.78 27.61 -8.57
C VAL A 567 -9.46 27.06 -7.31
N GLU A 568 -10.80 27.18 -7.21
CA GLU A 568 -11.56 26.59 -6.11
C GLU A 568 -11.47 25.06 -6.09
N VAL A 569 -11.63 24.38 -7.23
CA VAL A 569 -11.51 22.91 -7.32
C VAL A 569 -10.12 22.44 -6.91
N ASN A 570 -9.06 23.09 -7.41
CA ASN A 570 -7.67 22.77 -7.04
C ASN A 570 -7.42 22.97 -5.54
N SER A 571 -8.00 24.03 -4.95
CA SER A 571 -7.88 24.26 -3.50
C SER A 571 -8.58 23.18 -2.68
N ILE A 572 -9.78 22.73 -3.09
CA ILE A 572 -10.50 21.65 -2.42
C ILE A 572 -9.71 20.35 -2.52
N GLN A 573 -9.17 20.03 -3.69
CA GLN A 573 -8.36 18.84 -3.90
C GLN A 573 -7.17 18.80 -2.94
N LYS A 574 -6.40 19.89 -2.85
CA LYS A 574 -5.23 19.96 -1.97
C LYS A 574 -5.61 19.88 -0.49
N ASN A 575 -6.68 20.55 -0.08
CA ASN A 575 -7.21 20.45 1.28
C ASN A 575 -7.65 19.02 1.65
N LEU A 576 -8.28 18.29 0.73
CA LEU A 576 -8.73 16.92 0.99
C LEU A 576 -7.56 15.93 1.01
N LEU A 577 -6.56 16.10 0.13
CA LEU A 577 -5.35 15.28 0.13
C LEU A 577 -4.49 15.51 1.39
N THR A 578 -4.32 16.76 1.81
CA THR A 578 -3.64 17.10 3.08
C THR A 578 -4.40 16.53 4.28
N ALA A 579 -5.73 16.66 4.32
CA ALA A 579 -6.56 16.07 5.37
C ALA A 579 -6.44 14.53 5.41
N TRP A 580 -6.38 13.88 4.25
CA TRP A 580 -6.18 12.44 4.12
C TRP A 580 -4.80 12.02 4.63
N GLN A 581 -3.73 12.64 4.16
CA GLN A 581 -2.36 12.33 4.56
C GLN A 581 -2.15 12.51 6.07
N ILE A 582 -2.61 13.63 6.63
CA ILE A 582 -2.46 13.91 8.07
C ILE A 582 -3.32 12.95 8.89
N GLY A 583 -4.54 12.65 8.44
CA GLY A 583 -5.42 11.66 9.07
C GLY A 583 -4.83 10.24 9.08
N ILE A 584 -4.04 9.88 8.07
CA ILE A 584 -3.37 8.57 7.96
C ILE A 584 -2.10 8.53 8.82
N SER A 585 -1.23 9.51 8.65
CA SER A 585 0.14 9.55 9.22
C SER A 585 0.20 9.82 10.71
N LYS A 586 -0.72 10.64 11.24
CA LYS A 586 -0.68 11.05 12.64
C LYS A 586 -1.62 10.18 13.47
N ASN A 587 -1.20 9.87 14.69
CA ASN A 587 -2.06 9.26 15.71
C ASN A 587 -2.90 10.37 16.35
N MET A 588 -4.23 10.22 16.29
CA MET A 588 -5.20 11.19 16.85
C MET A 588 -6.28 10.43 17.62
N GLN A 589 -6.77 11.00 18.72
CA GLN A 589 -7.87 10.40 19.49
C GLN A 589 -9.16 10.23 18.68
N GLU A 590 -9.42 11.13 17.72
CA GLU A 590 -10.60 11.13 16.84
C GLU A 590 -10.27 10.73 15.38
N LYS A 591 -9.27 9.87 15.18
CA LYS A 591 -8.78 9.49 13.85
C LYS A 591 -9.88 8.93 12.94
N ASP A 592 -10.65 7.96 13.42
CA ASP A 592 -11.68 7.30 12.62
C ASP A 592 -12.86 8.22 12.26
N THR A 593 -13.27 9.11 13.16
CA THR A 593 -14.36 10.06 12.88
C THR A 593 -13.96 11.08 11.82
N LEU A 594 -12.74 11.64 11.93
CA LEU A 594 -12.19 12.58 10.95
C LEU A 594 -11.96 11.94 9.59
N LEU A 595 -11.38 10.73 9.54
CA LEU A 595 -11.22 9.99 8.29
C LEU A 595 -12.58 9.72 7.62
N ASN A 596 -13.61 9.37 8.40
CA ASN A 596 -14.96 9.21 7.87
C ASN A 596 -15.52 10.52 7.31
N TYR A 597 -15.27 11.67 7.93
CA TYR A 597 -15.67 12.96 7.39
C TYR A 597 -14.89 13.32 6.12
N THR A 598 -13.59 13.03 6.06
CA THR A 598 -12.76 13.19 4.85
C THR A 598 -13.31 12.35 3.69
N VAL A 599 -13.64 11.07 3.92
CA VAL A 599 -14.26 10.18 2.92
C VAL A 599 -15.59 10.73 2.42
N ASN A 600 -16.43 11.28 3.31
CA ASN A 600 -17.68 11.91 2.92
C ASN A 600 -17.43 13.15 2.04
N CYS A 601 -16.45 13.99 2.38
CA CYS A 601 -16.09 15.16 1.56
C CYS A 601 -15.55 14.75 0.18
N PHE A 602 -14.70 13.71 0.09
CA PHE A 602 -14.27 13.14 -1.19
C PHE A 602 -15.45 12.64 -2.02
N THR A 603 -16.42 11.96 -1.39
CA THR A 603 -17.62 11.48 -2.09
C THR A 603 -18.39 12.64 -2.73
N HIS A 604 -18.56 13.74 -2.00
CA HIS A 604 -19.22 14.93 -2.54
C HIS A 604 -18.38 15.64 -3.62
N PHE A 605 -17.06 15.72 -3.45
CA PHE A 605 -16.15 16.25 -4.44
C PHE A 605 -16.21 15.46 -5.76
N PHE A 606 -16.14 14.12 -5.70
CA PHE A 606 -16.25 13.27 -6.88
C PHE A 606 -17.62 13.38 -7.56
N ASN A 607 -18.71 13.56 -6.80
CA ASN A 607 -20.03 13.83 -7.37
C ASN A 607 -20.09 15.19 -8.09
N ILE A 608 -19.41 16.21 -7.59
CA ILE A 608 -19.37 17.55 -8.22
C ILE A 608 -18.49 17.54 -9.48
N LEU A 609 -17.37 16.80 -9.47
CA LEU A 609 -16.49 16.65 -10.65
C LEU A 609 -17.21 16.08 -11.88
N GLN A 610 -18.29 15.32 -11.70
CA GLN A 610 -19.15 14.85 -12.81
C GLN A 610 -19.77 15.98 -13.63
N PHE A 611 -19.94 17.16 -13.04
CA PHE A 611 -20.62 18.31 -13.64
C PHE A 611 -19.64 19.40 -14.11
N ILE A 612 -18.34 19.25 -13.80
CA ILE A 612 -17.29 20.19 -14.22
C ILE A 612 -16.64 19.64 -15.49
N THR A 613 -16.65 20.40 -16.58
CA THR A 613 -15.88 20.07 -17.78
C THR A 613 -14.40 20.12 -17.44
N CYS A 614 -13.75 18.95 -17.33
CA CYS A 614 -12.37 18.79 -16.86
C CYS A 614 -11.30 19.31 -17.85
N SER A 615 -11.70 19.94 -18.96
CA SER A 615 -10.80 20.51 -19.96
C SER A 615 -9.96 21.69 -19.48
N SER A 616 -10.19 22.24 -18.28
CA SER A 616 -9.49 23.42 -17.73
C SER A 616 -8.46 23.11 -16.62
N LEU A 617 -8.31 21.85 -16.21
CA LEU A 617 -7.44 21.45 -15.08
C LEU A 617 -6.03 21.00 -15.52
N ASN A 618 -5.84 20.63 -16.79
CA ASN A 618 -4.51 20.36 -17.36
C ASN A 618 -3.99 21.61 -18.06
N GLN A 619 -2.73 22.00 -17.78
CA GLN A 619 -2.11 23.21 -18.33
C GLN A 619 -1.73 23.12 -19.81
N ASP A 620 -1.99 21.99 -20.47
CA ASP A 620 -1.69 21.83 -21.89
C ASP A 620 -2.86 22.34 -22.74
N ALA A 621 -2.84 23.65 -22.96
CA ALA A 621 -3.64 24.28 -24.00
C ALA A 621 -3.10 23.84 -25.36
N PHE A 622 -3.56 22.72 -25.93
CA PHE A 622 -3.70 22.51 -27.38
C PHE A 622 -4.40 21.15 -27.65
N LEU A 623 -5.49 21.22 -28.42
CA LEU A 623 -6.15 20.15 -29.21
C LEU A 623 -7.43 19.46 -28.65
N ASN A 624 -8.45 19.55 -29.51
CA ASN A 624 -9.63 18.70 -29.72
C ASN A 624 -10.94 18.98 -28.95
N LYS A 625 -11.84 19.68 -29.67
CA LYS A 625 -13.21 20.08 -29.27
C LYS A 625 -14.28 18.95 -29.27
N SER A 626 -13.93 17.67 -29.43
CA SER A 626 -14.92 16.60 -29.71
C SER A 626 -15.11 15.49 -28.66
N ALA A 627 -14.38 15.45 -27.55
CA ALA A 627 -14.47 14.36 -26.56
C ALA A 627 -15.10 14.79 -25.22
N LYS A 628 -16.38 15.20 -25.20
CA LYS A 628 -17.00 15.85 -24.03
C LYS A 628 -17.50 14.93 -22.89
N SER A 629 -17.37 13.61 -22.98
CA SER A 629 -18.04 12.69 -22.02
C SER A 629 -17.15 11.76 -21.20
N THR A 630 -15.82 11.73 -21.41
CA THR A 630 -14.91 10.74 -20.78
C THR A 630 -13.87 11.29 -19.80
N ASP A 631 -13.82 12.61 -19.58
CA ASP A 631 -12.69 13.22 -18.86
C ASP A 631 -12.80 13.13 -17.33
N TRP A 632 -14.02 13.09 -16.77
CA TRP A 632 -14.21 13.14 -15.32
C TRP A 632 -13.87 11.81 -14.60
N THR A 633 -14.11 10.66 -15.23
CA THR A 633 -13.78 9.35 -14.65
C THR A 633 -12.27 9.17 -14.52
N HIS A 634 -11.51 9.67 -15.50
CA HIS A 634 -10.05 9.72 -15.46
C HIS A 634 -9.56 10.63 -14.33
N CYS A 635 -10.11 11.84 -14.19
CA CYS A 635 -9.77 12.73 -13.08
C CYS A 635 -10.03 12.06 -11.72
N VAL A 636 -11.17 11.37 -11.55
CA VAL A 636 -11.48 10.61 -10.32
C VAL A 636 -10.46 9.50 -10.08
N LEU A 637 -10.07 8.74 -11.11
CA LEU A 637 -9.05 7.70 -10.99
C LEU A 637 -7.68 8.27 -10.62
N LYS A 638 -7.26 9.38 -11.24
CA LYS A 638 -6.01 10.08 -10.93
C LYS A 638 -5.98 10.60 -9.49
N TYR A 639 -7.08 11.20 -9.01
CA TYR A 639 -7.18 11.63 -7.62
C TYR A 639 -7.23 10.46 -6.63
N PHE A 640 -7.91 9.38 -6.99
CA PHE A 640 -7.93 8.17 -6.17
C PHE A 640 -6.54 7.54 -6.07
N GLN A 641 -5.80 7.51 -7.18
CA GLN A 641 -4.41 7.06 -7.22
C GLN A 641 -3.53 7.90 -6.29
N GLN A 642 -3.66 9.24 -6.30
CA GLN A 642 -2.96 10.13 -5.36
C GLN A 642 -3.32 9.81 -3.89
N CYS A 643 -4.57 9.45 -3.60
CA CYS A 643 -4.96 9.03 -2.25
C CYS A 643 -4.33 7.67 -1.87
N LEU A 644 -4.15 6.78 -2.84
CA LEU A 644 -3.56 5.46 -2.64
C LEU A 644 -2.03 5.50 -2.46
N THR A 645 -1.32 6.32 -3.21
CA THR A 645 0.15 6.47 -3.06
C THR A 645 0.52 6.99 -1.67
N LEU A 646 -0.34 7.81 -1.07
CA LEU A 646 -0.17 8.35 0.29
C LEU A 646 -0.44 7.32 1.41
N LEU A 647 -1.00 6.14 1.12
CA LEU A 647 -1.28 5.11 2.14
C LEU A 647 -0.07 4.28 2.54
N TYR A 648 1.00 4.29 1.74
CA TYR A 648 2.13 3.38 1.89
C TYR A 648 2.79 3.51 3.28
N GLY A 649 2.91 2.39 3.99
CA GLY A 649 3.66 2.29 5.26
C GLY A 649 2.90 2.52 6.56
N HIS A 650 1.55 2.58 6.56
CA HIS A 650 0.77 2.86 7.77
C HIS A 650 -0.02 1.64 8.31
N SER A 651 -0.37 1.66 9.60
CA SER A 651 -0.87 0.51 10.36
C SER A 651 -2.15 -0.16 9.81
N ARG A 652 -2.23 -1.49 9.99
CA ARG A 652 -2.90 -2.44 9.09
C ARG A 652 -4.43 -2.62 9.23
N ALA A 653 -5.06 -2.16 10.32
CA ALA A 653 -6.42 -2.61 10.67
C ALA A 653 -7.52 -1.55 10.50
N SER A 654 -7.31 -0.30 10.94
CA SER A 654 -8.36 0.74 10.85
C SER A 654 -8.46 1.37 9.46
N LEU A 655 -7.34 1.49 8.74
CA LEU A 655 -7.30 2.14 7.43
C LEU A 655 -7.98 1.33 6.33
N THR A 656 -7.92 0.00 6.38
CA THR A 656 -8.51 -0.86 5.34
C THR A 656 -10.03 -0.67 5.23
N GLY A 657 -10.70 -0.44 6.37
CA GLY A 657 -12.14 -0.14 6.39
C GLY A 657 -12.48 1.20 5.73
N HIS A 658 -11.66 2.23 5.96
CA HIS A 658 -11.85 3.56 5.38
C HIS A 658 -11.55 3.58 3.87
N VAL A 659 -10.51 2.85 3.43
CA VAL A 659 -10.19 2.68 2.00
C VAL A 659 -11.30 1.92 1.29
N ALA A 660 -11.77 0.79 1.86
CA ALA A 660 -12.90 0.04 1.31
C ALA A 660 -14.18 0.89 1.24
N LYS A 661 -14.44 1.73 2.25
CA LYS A 661 -15.55 2.68 2.25
C LYS A 661 -15.39 3.73 1.16
N LEU A 662 -14.21 4.31 1.00
CA LEU A 662 -13.91 5.28 -0.07
C LEU A 662 -14.11 4.65 -1.44
N THR A 663 -13.61 3.42 -1.67
CA THR A 663 -13.84 2.68 -2.92
C THR A 663 -15.31 2.41 -3.20
N LEU A 664 -16.09 2.05 -2.18
CA LEU A 664 -17.52 1.83 -2.35
C LEU A 664 -18.23 3.12 -2.76
N GLN A 665 -17.85 4.24 -2.13
CA GLN A 665 -18.46 5.54 -2.40
C GLN A 665 -18.04 6.14 -3.73
N THR A 666 -16.90 5.75 -4.31
CA THR A 666 -16.49 6.13 -5.68
C THR A 666 -17.11 5.25 -6.75
N ILE A 667 -17.25 3.95 -6.49
CA ILE A 667 -17.88 3.00 -7.42
C ILE A 667 -19.37 3.29 -7.60
N LYS A 668 -20.09 3.63 -6.53
CA LYS A 668 -21.53 3.97 -6.58
C LYS A 668 -21.87 5.04 -7.63
N PRO A 669 -21.27 6.25 -7.62
CA PRO A 669 -21.61 7.29 -8.58
C PRO A 669 -21.20 6.94 -10.03
N ILE A 670 -20.10 6.20 -10.22
CA ILE A 670 -19.70 5.70 -11.56
C ILE A 670 -20.73 4.69 -12.11
N LEU A 671 -21.30 3.85 -11.25
CA LEU A 671 -22.30 2.84 -11.64
C LEU A 671 -23.74 3.36 -11.75
N ILE A 672 -24.07 4.47 -11.08
CA ILE A 672 -25.42 5.07 -11.11
C ILE A 672 -25.66 5.86 -12.41
N GLN A 673 -24.61 6.29 -13.10
CA GLN A 673 -24.75 7.03 -14.36
C GLN A 673 -25.31 6.12 -15.47
N GLN A 674 -26.63 6.12 -15.60
CA GLN A 674 -27.37 5.50 -16.69
C GLN A 674 -27.82 6.61 -17.64
N GLN A 675 -27.16 6.79 -18.80
CA GLN A 675 -27.81 7.31 -20.02
C GLN A 675 -26.95 7.54 -21.29
N ASP A 676 -25.70 7.09 -21.40
CA ASP A 676 -24.98 7.20 -22.69
C ASP A 676 -24.71 5.84 -23.34
N GLN A 677 -24.62 5.84 -24.67
CA GLN A 677 -24.53 4.66 -25.55
C GLN A 677 -23.36 3.71 -25.27
N LEU A 678 -22.40 4.05 -24.37
CA LEU A 678 -21.20 3.26 -24.06
C LEU A 678 -20.94 3.10 -22.53
N PHE A 679 -21.68 2.23 -21.84
CA PHE A 679 -21.53 1.99 -20.39
C PHE A 679 -20.35 1.05 -20.06
N SER A 680 -19.80 0.36 -21.06
CA SER A 680 -18.57 -0.45 -20.96
C SER A 680 -17.39 0.34 -20.37
N LYS A 681 -17.28 1.65 -20.66
CA LYS A 681 -16.23 2.53 -20.14
C LYS A 681 -16.27 2.69 -18.61
N ASN A 682 -17.48 2.84 -18.05
CA ASN A 682 -17.67 3.02 -16.61
C ASN A 682 -17.40 1.71 -15.85
N LEU A 683 -17.76 0.56 -16.43
CA LEU A 683 -17.44 -0.76 -15.89
C LEU A 683 -15.93 -1.00 -15.87
N LEU A 684 -15.23 -0.62 -16.94
CA LEU A 684 -13.77 -0.72 -17.02
C LEU A 684 -13.08 0.19 -15.99
N ALA A 685 -13.57 1.41 -15.79
CA ALA A 685 -13.05 2.32 -14.76
C ALA A 685 -13.22 1.75 -13.35
N CYS A 686 -14.37 1.15 -13.04
CA CYS A 686 -14.61 0.45 -11.77
C CYS A 686 -13.70 -0.78 -11.60
N PHE A 687 -13.49 -1.55 -12.66
CA PHE A 687 -12.55 -2.69 -12.67
C PHE A 687 -11.12 -2.24 -12.37
N CYS A 688 -10.66 -1.18 -13.06
CA CYS A 688 -9.33 -0.61 -12.83
C CYS A 688 -9.19 -0.13 -11.38
N LEU A 689 -10.16 0.64 -10.87
CA LEU A 689 -10.15 1.12 -9.49
C LEU A 689 -10.03 -0.02 -8.47
N LEU A 690 -10.81 -1.11 -8.63
CA LEU A 690 -10.75 -2.26 -7.74
C LEU A 690 -9.42 -3.01 -7.84
N ARG A 691 -8.85 -3.15 -9.04
CA ARG A 691 -7.53 -3.75 -9.25
C ARG A 691 -6.42 -2.91 -8.59
N MET A 692 -6.48 -1.58 -8.74
CA MET A 692 -5.55 -0.64 -8.09
C MET A 692 -5.61 -0.75 -6.57
N VAL A 693 -6.81 -0.83 -6.00
CA VAL A 693 -6.99 -0.97 -4.54
C VAL A 693 -6.54 -2.34 -4.06
N SER A 694 -6.83 -3.40 -4.82
CA SER A 694 -6.38 -4.76 -4.48
C SER A 694 -4.85 -4.82 -4.39
N HIS A 695 -4.16 -4.26 -5.38
CA HIS A 695 -2.70 -4.20 -5.44
C HIS A 695 -2.09 -3.36 -4.30
N THR A 696 -2.70 -2.21 -3.98
CA THR A 696 -2.20 -1.37 -2.87
C THR A 696 -2.50 -1.97 -1.51
N LEU A 697 -3.61 -2.69 -1.36
CA LEU A 697 -3.89 -3.44 -0.13
C LEU A 697 -3.01 -4.68 -0.01
N SER A 698 -2.62 -5.34 -1.13
CA SER A 698 -1.68 -6.46 -1.09
C SER A 698 -0.27 -6.02 -0.74
N SER A 699 0.22 -4.92 -1.31
CA SER A 699 1.52 -4.34 -0.91
C SER A 699 1.55 -3.90 0.56
N MET A 700 0.42 -3.45 1.11
CA MET A 700 0.27 -3.13 2.55
C MET A 700 0.21 -4.38 3.45
N CYS A 701 -0.21 -5.53 2.92
CA CYS A 701 -0.39 -6.77 3.68
C CYS A 701 0.88 -7.64 3.72
N VAL A 702 1.75 -7.54 2.72
CA VAL A 702 3.10 -8.11 2.78
C VAL A 702 3.97 -7.13 3.59
N PRO A 703 4.69 -7.53 4.64
CA PRO A 703 5.74 -6.71 5.22
C PRO A 703 6.85 -6.52 4.18
N GLN A 704 6.67 -5.57 3.26
CA GLN A 704 7.66 -5.28 2.20
C GLN A 704 8.98 -4.74 2.76
N TYR A 705 9.05 -4.42 4.05
CA TYR A 705 10.29 -4.05 4.72
C TYR A 705 11.35 -5.15 4.73
N GLU A 706 10.98 -6.42 4.57
CA GLU A 706 11.97 -7.50 4.38
C GLU A 706 12.25 -7.78 2.90
N ASN A 707 11.25 -7.69 2.01
CA ASN A 707 11.42 -8.08 0.60
C ASN A 707 11.98 -6.98 -0.34
N ILE A 708 11.88 -5.69 -0.01
CA ILE A 708 12.52 -4.64 -0.84
C ILE A 708 14.05 -4.64 -0.62
N PHE A 709 14.53 -5.16 0.51
CA PHE A 709 15.92 -5.06 0.93
C PHE A 709 16.67 -6.41 1.00
N ALA A 710 16.02 -7.53 0.63
CA ALA A 710 16.61 -8.88 0.71
C ALA A 710 16.96 -9.52 -0.65
N SER A 711 16.82 -8.85 -1.79
CA SER A 711 17.27 -9.41 -3.08
C SER A 711 18.77 -9.16 -3.29
N HIS A 712 19.61 -10.03 -2.73
CA HIS A 712 20.99 -10.18 -3.15
C HIS A 712 21.04 -10.92 -4.49
N ASP A 713 20.92 -10.21 -5.61
CA ASP A 713 21.41 -10.71 -6.90
C ASP A 713 22.13 -9.60 -7.66
N ALA A 714 23.46 -9.70 -7.67
CA ALA A 714 24.44 -8.67 -7.97
C ALA A 714 24.60 -8.32 -9.46
N ASN A 715 23.58 -8.45 -10.30
CA ASN A 715 23.66 -8.08 -11.72
C ASN A 715 22.38 -7.53 -12.34
N GLY A 716 21.35 -7.23 -11.54
CA GLY A 716 20.26 -6.38 -11.99
C GLY A 716 20.64 -4.92 -11.75
N LEU A 717 20.83 -4.14 -12.81
CA LEU A 717 20.63 -2.70 -12.74
C LEU A 717 19.19 -2.53 -12.25
N VAL A 718 18.98 -2.40 -10.93
CA VAL A 718 17.65 -2.18 -10.37
C VAL A 718 17.27 -0.78 -10.82
N GLN A 719 16.67 -0.69 -12.00
CA GLN A 719 15.81 0.42 -12.38
C GLN A 719 14.83 0.58 -11.22
N LEU A 720 15.11 1.47 -10.28
CA LEU A 720 14.13 1.96 -9.33
C LEU A 720 13.07 2.83 -10.04
N ASP A 721 13.26 3.09 -11.34
CA ASP A 721 12.19 3.39 -12.31
C ASP A 721 11.18 2.24 -12.47
N SER A 722 11.46 1.07 -11.90
CA SER A 722 10.61 -0.13 -11.87
C SER A 722 10.18 -0.54 -10.45
N LEU A 723 9.95 0.43 -9.53
CA LEU A 723 8.73 0.27 -8.73
C LEU A 723 7.65 -0.09 -9.75
N VAL A 724 7.03 -1.25 -9.61
CA VAL A 724 6.07 -1.80 -10.56
C VAL A 724 5.00 -0.73 -10.86
N VAL A 725 5.26 0.05 -11.92
CA VAL A 725 4.34 0.92 -12.61
C VAL A 725 4.00 0.33 -14.00
N PRO A 726 3.50 -0.92 -14.15
CA PRO A 726 2.93 -1.37 -15.43
C PRO A 726 1.42 -1.18 -15.54
N ILE A 727 0.74 -0.58 -14.55
CA ILE A 727 -0.69 -0.23 -14.67
C ILE A 727 -0.91 1.29 -14.67
N PHE A 728 -0.01 2.06 -14.04
CA PHE A 728 -0.30 3.43 -13.62
C PHE A 728 0.38 4.55 -14.42
N LEU A 729 1.43 4.27 -15.21
CA LEU A 729 1.97 5.23 -16.20
C LEU A 729 1.08 5.32 -17.45
N VAL A 730 0.27 4.29 -17.69
CA VAL A 730 -0.66 4.19 -18.83
C VAL A 730 -1.77 5.27 -18.80
N LEU A 731 -1.95 5.94 -17.67
CA LEU A 731 -2.95 7.00 -17.50
C LEU A 731 -2.43 8.41 -17.83
N ASP A 732 -1.12 8.64 -17.97
CA ASP A 732 -0.56 9.99 -18.15
C ASP A 732 -0.28 10.36 -19.63
N GLU A 733 -0.37 9.41 -20.58
CA GLU A 733 -0.23 9.69 -22.02
C GLU A 733 -1.58 10.06 -22.67
N GLY A 734 -1.72 11.32 -23.12
CA GLY A 734 -2.68 11.83 -24.14
C GLY A 734 -4.14 11.30 -24.18
N ALA A 735 -5.12 12.16 -23.88
CA ALA A 735 -6.56 11.86 -23.72
C ALA A 735 -7.27 11.01 -24.81
N THR A 736 -6.72 10.92 -26.03
CA THR A 736 -7.33 10.19 -27.15
C THR A 736 -6.80 8.77 -27.36
N GLN A 737 -5.63 8.40 -26.80
CA GLN A 737 -5.04 7.04 -26.91
C GLN A 737 -5.32 6.16 -25.67
N GLN A 738 -6.00 6.70 -24.66
CA GLN A 738 -6.12 6.12 -23.31
C GLN A 738 -7.17 5.01 -23.17
N PHE A 739 -8.25 5.05 -23.96
CA PHE A 739 -9.26 3.98 -23.90
C PHE A 739 -8.75 2.68 -24.54
N SER A 740 -7.89 2.80 -25.56
CA SER A 740 -7.16 1.68 -26.15
C SER A 740 -6.12 1.10 -25.20
N SER A 741 -5.44 1.93 -24.40
CA SER A 741 -4.40 1.47 -23.48
C SER A 741 -4.98 0.68 -22.29
N LEU A 742 -6.13 1.09 -21.75
CA LEU A 742 -6.85 0.31 -20.73
C LEU A 742 -7.45 -1.01 -21.26
N LYS A 743 -7.73 -1.13 -22.56
CA LYS A 743 -8.12 -2.40 -23.20
C LYS A 743 -6.96 -3.42 -23.24
N TYR A 744 -5.69 -2.99 -23.19
CA TYR A 744 -4.57 -3.93 -23.12
C TYR A 744 -4.56 -4.74 -21.82
N LEU A 745 -5.02 -4.16 -20.70
CA LEU A 745 -5.14 -4.86 -19.41
C LEU A 745 -6.15 -6.03 -19.43
N LEU A 746 -7.00 -6.07 -20.44
CA LEU A 746 -8.00 -7.12 -20.69
C LEU A 746 -7.54 -8.16 -21.73
N ARG A 747 -6.35 -7.97 -22.33
CA ARG A 747 -5.81 -8.83 -23.39
C ARG A 747 -5.02 -10.01 -22.83
N GLU A 748 -4.48 -9.87 -21.62
CA GLU A 748 -3.86 -10.98 -20.90
C GLU A 748 -4.97 -11.90 -20.36
N PRO A 749 -4.89 -13.23 -20.56
CA PRO A 749 -5.84 -14.16 -19.97
C PRO A 749 -5.72 -14.12 -18.43
N PRO A 750 -6.82 -14.36 -17.68
CA PRO A 750 -6.76 -14.43 -16.22
C PRO A 750 -5.81 -15.56 -15.82
N GLN A 751 -4.62 -15.20 -15.34
CA GLN A 751 -3.63 -16.17 -14.88
C GLN A 751 -4.16 -16.87 -13.63
N ALA A 752 -4.02 -18.20 -13.57
CA ALA A 752 -4.32 -18.98 -12.37
C ALA A 752 -3.23 -18.70 -11.32
N ILE A 753 -3.38 -17.62 -10.57
CA ILE A 753 -2.45 -17.21 -9.53
C ILE A 753 -2.56 -18.20 -8.36
N ASN A 754 -1.41 -18.64 -7.86
CA ASN A 754 -1.26 -19.50 -6.69
C ASN A 754 -2.05 -18.94 -5.47
N HIS A 755 -2.65 -19.83 -4.69
CA HIS A 755 -3.65 -19.59 -3.64
C HIS A 755 -3.25 -18.69 -2.44
N ASP A 756 -2.17 -17.90 -2.51
CA ASP A 756 -1.63 -17.17 -1.34
C ASP A 756 -2.00 -15.68 -1.24
N GLU A 757 -2.68 -15.06 -2.22
CA GLU A 757 -3.10 -13.66 -2.10
C GLU A 757 -4.41 -13.49 -1.30
N LYS A 758 -4.28 -13.49 0.03
CA LYS A 758 -5.37 -13.29 1.02
C LYS A 758 -6.08 -11.92 0.95
N THR A 759 -5.70 -11.02 0.05
CA THR A 759 -6.14 -9.61 0.01
C THR A 759 -7.45 -9.39 -0.74
N GLU A 760 -7.72 -10.15 -1.80
CA GLU A 760 -8.96 -10.03 -2.59
C GLU A 760 -10.22 -10.41 -1.79
N LYS A 761 -10.07 -11.25 -0.76
CA LYS A 761 -11.15 -11.61 0.18
C LYS A 761 -11.76 -10.39 0.88
N ARG A 762 -10.98 -9.35 1.17
CA ARG A 762 -11.46 -8.15 1.88
C ARG A 762 -12.32 -7.25 0.99
N LEU A 763 -12.10 -7.29 -0.33
CA LEU A 763 -12.85 -6.54 -1.34
C LEU A 763 -13.95 -7.38 -2.00
N ALA A 764 -14.17 -8.62 -1.56
CA ALA A 764 -15.12 -9.57 -2.15
C ALA A 764 -16.54 -8.97 -2.36
N ILE A 765 -17.04 -8.19 -1.40
CA ILE A 765 -18.37 -7.54 -1.50
C ILE A 765 -18.40 -6.53 -2.66
N LEU A 766 -17.30 -5.81 -2.90
CA LEU A 766 -17.22 -4.81 -3.98
C LEU A 766 -17.05 -5.48 -5.34
N TRP A 767 -16.24 -6.55 -5.41
CA TRP A 767 -16.12 -7.39 -6.60
C TRP A 767 -17.47 -8.04 -6.96
N GLN A 768 -18.23 -8.52 -5.98
CA GLN A 768 -19.60 -9.02 -6.19
C GLN A 768 -20.56 -7.93 -6.69
N LEU A 769 -20.45 -6.70 -6.19
CA LEU A 769 -21.27 -5.57 -6.64
C LEU A 769 -20.97 -5.21 -8.10
N LEU A 770 -19.70 -5.20 -8.50
CA LEU A 770 -19.29 -5.02 -9.89
C LEU A 770 -19.80 -6.18 -10.76
N TYR A 771 -19.61 -7.42 -10.34
CA TYR A 771 -20.08 -8.62 -11.04
C TYR A 771 -21.59 -8.56 -11.34
N LYS A 772 -22.42 -8.27 -10.34
CA LYS A 772 -23.88 -8.12 -10.50
C LYS A 772 -24.24 -7.05 -11.54
N LYS A 773 -23.47 -5.97 -11.62
CA LYS A 773 -23.70 -4.88 -12.58
C LYS A 773 -23.21 -5.20 -13.98
N VAL A 774 -22.08 -5.90 -14.12
CA VAL A 774 -21.56 -6.39 -15.41
C VAL A 774 -22.54 -7.40 -16.01
N VAL A 775 -23.02 -8.38 -15.22
CA VAL A 775 -24.05 -9.35 -15.65
C VAL A 775 -25.34 -8.64 -16.08
N TRP A 776 -25.82 -7.69 -15.27
CA TRP A 776 -27.00 -6.90 -15.62
C TRP A 776 -26.82 -6.17 -16.96
N TYR A 777 -25.67 -5.53 -17.19
CA TYR A 777 -25.40 -4.82 -18.44
C TYR A 777 -25.25 -5.77 -19.64
N GLN A 778 -24.62 -6.93 -19.45
CA GLN A 778 -24.53 -7.98 -20.48
C GLN A 778 -25.93 -8.46 -20.90
N THR A 779 -26.84 -8.68 -19.95
CA THR A 779 -28.22 -9.06 -20.28
C THR A 779 -28.98 -7.95 -21.02
N GLN A 780 -28.65 -6.67 -20.78
CA GLN A 780 -29.21 -5.56 -21.54
C GLN A 780 -28.64 -5.45 -22.96
N LEU A 781 -27.33 -5.67 -23.13
CA LEU A 781 -26.69 -5.70 -24.45
C LEU A 781 -27.25 -6.82 -25.32
N ASN A 782 -27.42 -8.02 -24.76
CA ASN A 782 -27.99 -9.18 -25.48
C ASN A 782 -29.46 -8.97 -25.91
N ARG A 783 -30.18 -8.04 -25.27
CA ARG A 783 -31.56 -7.67 -25.62
C ARG A 783 -31.65 -6.58 -26.70
N LYS A 784 -30.56 -5.87 -27.02
CA LYS A 784 -30.57 -4.80 -28.04
C LYS A 784 -30.46 -5.41 -29.46
N PRO A 785 -31.22 -4.88 -30.44
CA PRO A 785 -31.23 -5.43 -31.81
C PRO A 785 -29.98 -5.09 -32.64
N CYS A 786 -29.23 -4.05 -32.25
CA CYS A 786 -28.00 -3.63 -32.94
C CYS A 786 -26.79 -3.93 -32.04
N LYS A 787 -25.95 -4.89 -32.43
CA LYS A 787 -24.80 -5.36 -31.63
C LYS A 787 -23.56 -4.51 -31.93
N ASN A 788 -23.14 -3.70 -30.97
CA ASN A 788 -21.78 -3.14 -30.98
C ASN A 788 -20.80 -4.23 -30.55
N ALA A 789 -20.19 -4.93 -31.51
CA ALA A 789 -19.27 -6.06 -31.25
C ALA A 789 -18.10 -5.70 -30.31
N GLU A 790 -17.62 -4.45 -30.39
CA GLU A 790 -16.57 -3.96 -29.48
C GLU A 790 -17.02 -3.87 -28.01
N GLU A 791 -18.27 -3.47 -27.76
CA GLU A 791 -18.78 -3.37 -26.39
C GLU A 791 -19.02 -4.76 -25.78
N GLU A 792 -19.54 -5.69 -26.58
CA GLU A 792 -19.78 -7.07 -26.16
C GLU A 792 -18.46 -7.78 -25.81
N SER A 793 -17.41 -7.57 -26.62
CA SER A 793 -16.06 -8.08 -26.35
C SER A 793 -15.48 -7.52 -25.04
N VAL A 794 -15.55 -6.20 -24.83
CA VAL A 794 -15.05 -5.55 -23.61
C VAL A 794 -15.82 -6.03 -22.37
N VAL A 795 -17.14 -6.13 -22.43
CA VAL A 795 -17.98 -6.58 -21.30
C VAL A 795 -17.74 -8.05 -20.99
N SER A 796 -17.59 -8.90 -22.02
CA SER A 796 -17.25 -10.32 -21.86
C SER A 796 -15.88 -10.49 -21.19
N SER A 797 -14.88 -9.72 -21.65
CA SER A 797 -13.55 -9.76 -21.03
C SER A 797 -13.59 -9.27 -19.57
N ILE A 798 -14.27 -8.15 -19.27
CA ILE A 798 -14.44 -7.68 -17.88
C ILE A 798 -15.13 -8.75 -17.02
N LEU A 799 -16.18 -9.39 -17.53
CA LEU A 799 -16.89 -10.44 -16.80
C LEU A 799 -15.96 -11.61 -16.46
N SER A 800 -15.18 -12.09 -17.43
CA SER A 800 -14.25 -13.20 -17.23
C SER A 800 -13.18 -12.89 -16.17
N HIS A 801 -12.62 -11.67 -16.19
CA HIS A 801 -11.64 -11.23 -15.22
C HIS A 801 -12.25 -11.10 -13.81
N VAL A 802 -13.41 -10.45 -13.68
CA VAL A 802 -14.09 -10.30 -12.39
C VAL A 802 -14.50 -11.67 -11.80
N GLN A 803 -14.93 -12.59 -12.66
CA GLN A 803 -15.27 -13.95 -12.24
C GLN A 803 -14.02 -14.71 -11.75
N ALA A 804 -12.90 -14.63 -12.47
CA ALA A 804 -11.65 -15.26 -12.05
C ALA A 804 -11.18 -14.74 -10.68
N THR A 805 -11.22 -13.42 -10.46
CA THR A 805 -10.89 -12.77 -9.18
C THR A 805 -11.83 -13.18 -8.02
N LEU A 806 -13.12 -13.40 -8.30
CA LEU A 806 -14.07 -13.87 -7.28
C LEU A 806 -13.85 -15.36 -6.95
N GLN A 807 -13.48 -16.16 -7.95
CA GLN A 807 -13.19 -17.58 -7.77
C GLN A 807 -11.85 -17.80 -7.05
N SER A 808 -10.80 -17.04 -7.40
CA SER A 808 -9.49 -17.06 -6.70
C SER A 808 -9.62 -16.70 -5.22
N SER A 809 -10.51 -15.74 -4.89
CA SER A 809 -10.78 -15.34 -3.51
C SER A 809 -11.65 -16.34 -2.72
N GLY A 810 -12.10 -17.44 -3.34
CA GLY A 810 -12.90 -18.48 -2.71
C GLY A 810 -14.38 -18.11 -2.54
N VAL A 811 -14.85 -17.07 -3.23
CA VAL A 811 -16.25 -16.64 -3.21
C VAL A 811 -17.04 -17.49 -4.20
N THR A 812 -17.97 -18.29 -3.70
CA THR A 812 -18.88 -19.08 -4.54
C THR A 812 -19.94 -18.17 -5.16
N LEU A 813 -19.91 -18.01 -6.48
CA LEU A 813 -20.82 -17.12 -7.24
C LEU A 813 -22.22 -17.71 -7.45
N GLU A 814 -22.42 -18.98 -7.17
CA GLU A 814 -23.72 -19.67 -7.27
C GLU A 814 -24.23 -20.14 -5.91
N GLN A 815 -25.54 -19.97 -5.70
CA GLN A 815 -26.30 -20.84 -4.80
C GLN A 815 -26.16 -22.25 -5.36
N ARG A 816 -25.25 -23.05 -4.78
CA ARG A 816 -25.06 -24.45 -5.16
C ARG A 816 -26.44 -25.11 -5.28
N LEU A 817 -26.77 -25.59 -6.48
CA LEU A 817 -27.59 -26.79 -6.58
C LEU A 817 -26.89 -27.80 -5.67
N LYS A 818 -27.48 -28.09 -4.50
CA LYS A 818 -26.89 -29.00 -3.50
C LYS A 818 -26.45 -30.26 -4.25
N LEU A 819 -25.15 -30.52 -4.29
CA LEU A 819 -24.65 -31.84 -4.62
C LEU A 819 -25.32 -32.80 -3.63
N ASN A 820 -25.99 -33.83 -4.15
CA ASN A 820 -26.66 -34.81 -3.31
C ASN A 820 -25.64 -35.48 -2.38
N SER A 821 -26.12 -35.91 -1.21
CA SER A 821 -25.30 -36.59 -0.21
C SER A 821 -24.57 -37.78 -0.81
N VAL A 822 -23.23 -37.77 -0.71
CA VAL A 822 -22.32 -38.85 -1.14
C VAL A 822 -22.11 -39.85 0.01
N ALA A 823 -23.01 -39.88 0.99
CA ALA A 823 -22.83 -40.61 2.24
C ALA A 823 -22.66 -42.12 2.05
N GLY A 824 -23.27 -42.70 1.01
CA GLY A 824 -23.10 -44.11 0.69
C GLY A 824 -21.72 -44.40 0.09
N GLU A 825 -21.27 -43.59 -0.87
CA GLU A 825 -19.96 -43.78 -1.49
C GLU A 825 -18.80 -43.47 -0.55
N GLU A 826 -18.94 -42.47 0.32
CA GLU A 826 -17.96 -42.14 1.36
C GLU A 826 -17.78 -43.31 2.33
N LYS A 827 -18.88 -43.89 2.83
CA LYS A 827 -18.83 -45.08 3.70
C LYS A 827 -18.22 -46.30 3.02
N PHE A 828 -18.47 -46.47 1.72
CA PHE A 828 -17.83 -47.55 0.94
C PHE A 828 -16.31 -47.36 0.85
N LEU A 829 -15.84 -46.13 0.59
CA LEU A 829 -14.41 -45.82 0.55
C LEU A 829 -13.71 -45.96 1.91
N LEU A 830 -14.45 -45.70 3.00
CA LEU A 830 -13.97 -45.89 4.38
C LEU A 830 -13.99 -47.35 4.85
N GLY A 831 -14.43 -48.30 4.01
CA GLY A 831 -14.50 -49.73 4.34
C GLY A 831 -15.73 -50.14 5.17
N SER A 832 -16.67 -49.24 5.42
CA SER A 832 -17.91 -49.50 6.16
C SER A 832 -19.04 -49.96 5.23
N TYR A 833 -18.86 -51.13 4.60
CA TYR A 833 -19.70 -51.61 3.49
C TYR A 833 -21.15 -51.93 3.87
N ARG A 834 -21.39 -52.42 5.09
CA ARG A 834 -22.76 -52.64 5.59
C ARG A 834 -23.52 -51.32 5.68
N GLU A 835 -22.85 -50.29 6.20
CA GLU A 835 -23.45 -48.97 6.35
C GLU A 835 -23.65 -48.25 5.01
N SER A 836 -22.81 -48.52 4.01
CA SER A 836 -23.00 -48.00 2.65
C SER A 836 -24.23 -48.61 1.98
N LEU A 837 -24.43 -49.93 2.13
CA LEU A 837 -25.64 -50.62 1.67
C LEU A 837 -26.89 -50.05 2.34
N ASP A 838 -26.86 -49.87 3.66
CA ASP A 838 -27.99 -49.29 4.39
C ASP A 838 -28.26 -47.85 3.98
N ALA A 839 -27.22 -47.08 3.65
CA ALA A 839 -27.35 -45.72 3.13
C ALA A 839 -28.03 -45.67 1.76
N TRP A 840 -27.58 -46.49 0.80
CA TRP A 840 -28.21 -46.54 -0.52
C TRP A 840 -29.64 -47.08 -0.45
N LYS A 841 -29.92 -48.07 0.40
CA LYS A 841 -31.30 -48.56 0.66
C LYS A 841 -32.19 -47.47 1.24
N ARG A 842 -31.72 -46.71 2.24
CA ARG A 842 -32.45 -45.56 2.79
C ARG A 842 -32.71 -44.50 1.72
N SER A 843 -31.71 -44.17 0.90
CA SER A 843 -31.88 -43.21 -0.19
C SER A 843 -32.84 -43.69 -1.29
N LEU A 844 -32.91 -44.99 -1.58
CA LEU A 844 -33.93 -45.57 -2.45
C LEU A 844 -35.35 -45.40 -1.87
N CYS A 845 -35.52 -45.59 -0.56
CA CYS A 845 -36.79 -45.34 0.13
C CYS A 845 -37.20 -43.85 0.09
N GLU A 846 -36.25 -42.94 0.28
CA GLU A 846 -36.48 -41.49 0.23
C GLU A 846 -36.89 -41.00 -1.18
N ILE A 847 -36.31 -41.58 -2.23
CA ILE A 847 -36.66 -41.26 -3.62
C ILE A 847 -38.12 -41.60 -3.93
N LYS A 848 -38.66 -42.68 -3.33
CA LYS A 848 -40.07 -43.06 -3.46
C LYS A 848 -41.01 -41.95 -2.96
N ALA A 849 -40.61 -41.22 -1.92
CA ALA A 849 -41.43 -40.16 -1.33
C ALA A 849 -41.45 -38.87 -2.18
N ASN A 850 -40.37 -38.58 -2.91
CA ASN A 850 -40.14 -37.25 -3.47
C ASN A 850 -40.58 -37.07 -4.94
N GLY A 851 -40.66 -38.14 -5.74
CA GLY A 851 -41.18 -38.14 -7.13
C GLY A 851 -40.51 -37.18 -8.14
N GLY A 852 -40.14 -37.66 -9.34
CA GLY A 852 -39.68 -36.76 -10.41
C GLY A 852 -38.93 -37.40 -11.58
N LYS A 853 -38.61 -36.59 -12.61
CA LYS A 853 -37.87 -37.04 -13.81
C LYS A 853 -36.46 -37.58 -13.53
N ARG A 854 -35.87 -37.24 -12.38
CA ARG A 854 -34.54 -37.71 -11.95
C ARG A 854 -34.56 -39.04 -11.17
N THR A 855 -35.76 -39.57 -10.87
CA THR A 855 -35.92 -40.80 -10.09
C THR A 855 -35.31 -42.00 -10.79
N CYS A 856 -35.48 -42.13 -12.11
CA CYS A 856 -34.86 -43.22 -12.89
C CYS A 856 -33.32 -43.22 -12.74
N PHE A 857 -32.66 -42.09 -13.00
CA PHE A 857 -31.20 -41.98 -12.90
C PHE A 857 -30.67 -42.33 -11.51
N LEU A 858 -31.33 -41.82 -10.46
CA LEU A 858 -30.90 -42.10 -9.08
C LEU A 858 -31.18 -43.54 -8.66
N GLN A 859 -32.29 -44.14 -9.11
CA GLN A 859 -32.56 -45.56 -8.91
C GLN A 859 -31.51 -46.43 -9.60
N SER A 860 -31.17 -46.15 -10.87
CA SER A 860 -30.13 -46.87 -11.60
C SER A 860 -28.79 -46.81 -10.86
N ARG A 861 -28.37 -45.61 -10.42
CA ARG A 861 -27.13 -45.43 -9.67
C ARG A 861 -27.11 -46.24 -8.38
N TYR A 862 -28.16 -46.16 -7.55
CA TYR A 862 -28.17 -46.83 -6.25
C TYR A 862 -28.32 -48.35 -6.36
N TYR A 863 -29.15 -48.86 -7.28
CA TYR A 863 -29.26 -50.31 -7.47
C TYR A 863 -27.98 -50.93 -8.01
N LEU A 864 -27.31 -50.28 -8.97
CA LEU A 864 -26.01 -50.75 -9.45
C LEU A 864 -24.92 -50.64 -8.37
N ALA A 865 -24.91 -49.59 -7.55
CA ALA A 865 -23.99 -49.47 -6.41
C ALA A 865 -24.18 -50.61 -5.40
N ILE A 866 -25.45 -50.99 -5.13
CA ILE A 866 -25.78 -52.12 -4.26
C ILE A 866 -25.30 -53.44 -4.88
N LEU A 867 -25.58 -53.69 -6.16
CA LEU A 867 -25.11 -54.89 -6.87
C LEU A 867 -23.58 -55.00 -6.82
N PHE A 868 -22.86 -53.93 -7.20
CA PHE A 868 -21.39 -53.94 -7.20
C PHE A 868 -20.80 -54.09 -5.80
N CYS A 869 -21.46 -53.57 -4.77
CA CYS A 869 -21.06 -53.81 -3.39
C CYS A 869 -21.22 -55.28 -2.98
N HIS A 870 -22.32 -55.95 -3.35
CA HIS A 870 -22.49 -57.38 -3.10
C HIS A 870 -21.46 -58.24 -3.86
N LEU A 871 -21.21 -57.92 -5.13
CA LEU A 871 -20.19 -58.61 -5.94
C LEU A 871 -18.77 -58.40 -5.39
N TYR A 872 -18.44 -57.19 -4.91
CA TYR A 872 -17.15 -56.89 -4.29
C TYR A 872 -16.87 -57.76 -3.05
N HIS A 873 -17.91 -58.05 -2.27
CA HIS A 873 -17.83 -58.90 -1.06
C HIS A 873 -18.02 -60.39 -1.33
N TYR A 874 -18.13 -60.81 -2.59
CA TYR A 874 -18.46 -62.17 -2.97
C TYR A 874 -19.78 -62.68 -2.35
N ASN A 875 -20.71 -61.78 -2.03
CA ASN A 875 -22.05 -62.15 -1.55
C ASN A 875 -22.99 -62.36 -2.74
N LEU A 876 -22.76 -63.46 -3.47
CA LEU A 876 -23.45 -63.79 -4.70
C LEU A 876 -24.93 -64.12 -4.48
N CYS A 877 -25.30 -64.66 -3.32
CA CYS A 877 -26.68 -65.01 -3.00
C CYS A 877 -27.57 -63.76 -2.95
N GLU A 878 -27.10 -62.69 -2.29
CA GLU A 878 -27.84 -61.42 -2.26
C GLU A 878 -27.82 -60.68 -3.60
N ALA A 879 -26.70 -60.75 -4.34
CA ALA A 879 -26.62 -60.17 -5.68
C ALA A 879 -27.59 -60.86 -6.65
N GLN A 880 -27.67 -62.19 -6.58
CA GLN A 880 -28.58 -63.02 -7.35
C GLN A 880 -30.03 -62.75 -6.96
N GLY A 881 -30.34 -62.73 -5.66
CA GLY A 881 -31.68 -62.42 -5.16
C GLY A 881 -32.18 -61.03 -5.55
N LEU A 882 -31.28 -60.03 -5.60
CA LEU A 882 -31.60 -58.70 -6.14
C LEU A 882 -31.96 -58.77 -7.63
N CYS A 883 -31.19 -59.53 -8.41
CA CYS A 883 -31.46 -59.71 -9.84
C CYS A 883 -32.80 -60.43 -10.07
N ASP A 884 -33.05 -61.54 -9.38
CA ASP A 884 -34.31 -62.31 -9.46
C ASP A 884 -35.53 -61.44 -9.11
N HIS A 885 -35.44 -60.62 -8.07
CA HIS A 885 -36.50 -59.68 -7.70
C HIS A 885 -36.80 -58.68 -8.82
N LEU A 886 -35.75 -58.11 -9.43
CA LEU A 886 -35.90 -57.14 -10.52
C LEU A 886 -36.43 -57.79 -11.81
N VAL A 887 -36.01 -59.02 -12.12
CA VAL A 887 -36.57 -59.82 -13.21
C VAL A 887 -38.06 -60.05 -12.98
N GLY A 888 -38.44 -60.45 -11.76
CA GLY A 888 -39.83 -60.63 -11.35
C GLY A 888 -40.67 -59.37 -11.54
N GLU A 889 -40.15 -58.19 -11.19
CA GLU A 889 -40.85 -56.91 -11.38
C GLU A 889 -40.99 -56.51 -12.87
N ILE A 890 -40.00 -56.79 -13.71
CA ILE A 890 -40.11 -56.56 -15.16
C ILE A 890 -41.17 -57.49 -15.77
N LEU A 891 -41.12 -58.79 -15.44
CA LEU A 891 -42.08 -59.77 -15.94
C LEU A 891 -43.51 -59.50 -15.46
N ARG A 892 -43.67 -59.03 -14.21
CA ARG A 892 -44.97 -58.61 -13.68
C ARG A 892 -45.59 -57.47 -14.50
N ARG A 893 -44.76 -56.57 -15.04
CA ARG A 893 -45.21 -55.42 -15.85
C ARG A 893 -45.49 -55.77 -17.31
N SER A 894 -44.94 -56.86 -17.85
CA SER A 894 -45.11 -57.26 -19.25
C SER A 894 -46.40 -58.04 -19.55
N GLN A 895 -47.27 -58.26 -18.55
CA GLN A 895 -48.60 -58.92 -18.67
C GLN A 895 -48.61 -60.31 -19.33
N LEU A 896 -47.51 -61.07 -19.28
CA LEU A 896 -47.47 -62.45 -19.76
C LEU A 896 -48.02 -63.43 -18.71
N SER A 897 -49.26 -63.89 -18.93
CA SER A 897 -49.91 -65.11 -18.40
C SER A 897 -49.78 -65.41 -16.90
N VAL A 898 -50.88 -65.15 -16.19
CA VAL A 898 -51.16 -65.46 -14.77
C VAL A 898 -50.95 -66.95 -14.39
N ARG A 899 -50.78 -67.87 -15.35
CA ARG A 899 -50.70 -69.33 -15.08
C ARG A 899 -49.33 -69.86 -14.64
N GLN A 900 -48.25 -69.09 -14.77
CA GLN A 900 -46.91 -69.49 -14.26
C GLN A 900 -46.49 -68.74 -12.98
N MET A 901 -47.31 -67.79 -12.50
CA MET A 901 -47.02 -67.00 -11.31
C MET A 901 -47.01 -67.82 -10.01
N GLU A 902 -47.69 -68.97 -9.96
CA GLU A 902 -47.68 -69.86 -8.77
C GLU A 902 -46.32 -70.55 -8.54
N ILE A 903 -45.49 -70.71 -9.59
CA ILE A 903 -44.19 -71.40 -9.49
C ILE A 903 -43.09 -70.47 -8.95
N PHE A 904 -43.17 -69.17 -9.22
CA PHE A 904 -42.23 -68.17 -8.69
C PHE A 904 -42.60 -67.69 -7.27
N SER A 905 -43.84 -67.92 -6.84
CA SER A 905 -44.29 -67.65 -5.47
C SER A 905 -43.97 -68.77 -4.49
N ASP A 906 -42.95 -69.60 -4.76
CA ASP A 906 -42.52 -70.58 -3.79
C ASP A 906 -41.85 -69.84 -2.62
N THR A 907 -42.62 -69.77 -1.55
CA THR A 907 -42.49 -69.00 -0.29
C THR A 907 -41.22 -69.24 0.53
N LYS A 908 -40.13 -69.73 -0.06
CA LYS A 908 -38.85 -69.98 0.63
C LYS A 908 -37.81 -68.88 0.48
N TYR A 909 -37.90 -68.01 -0.54
CA TYR A 909 -36.97 -66.87 -0.71
C TYR A 909 -37.53 -65.51 -0.24
N SER A 910 -38.80 -65.45 0.17
CA SER A 910 -39.46 -64.23 0.63
C SER A 910 -39.17 -63.86 2.10
N GLN A 911 -38.29 -64.60 2.79
CA GLN A 911 -37.98 -64.39 4.21
C GLN A 911 -36.90 -63.33 4.48
N HIS A 912 -36.30 -62.71 3.47
CA HIS A 912 -35.44 -61.54 3.68
C HIS A 912 -36.27 -60.26 3.53
N GLU A 913 -36.44 -59.53 4.63
CA GLU A 913 -37.10 -58.21 4.73
C GLU A 913 -36.55 -57.14 3.76
N LEU A 914 -35.52 -57.47 2.97
CA LEU A 914 -34.68 -56.58 2.20
C LEU A 914 -35.28 -56.04 0.89
N TRP A 915 -36.29 -56.70 0.29
CA TRP A 915 -36.68 -56.42 -1.10
C TRP A 915 -38.16 -56.11 -1.32
N ARG A 916 -38.83 -55.43 -0.39
CA ARG A 916 -40.21 -54.91 -0.57
C ARG A 916 -40.30 -53.62 -1.41
N ILE A 917 -39.49 -53.45 -2.47
CA ILE A 917 -39.56 -52.26 -3.33
C ILE A 917 -40.35 -52.61 -4.60
N THR A 918 -41.63 -52.23 -4.62
CA THR A 918 -42.62 -52.58 -5.66
C THR A 918 -42.79 -51.50 -6.75
N ASP A 919 -41.86 -50.53 -6.85
CA ASP A 919 -41.96 -49.46 -7.86
C ASP A 919 -40.58 -49.04 -8.40
N VAL A 920 -39.96 -49.95 -9.17
CA VAL A 920 -38.66 -49.74 -9.81
C VAL A 920 -38.86 -49.30 -11.25
N HIS A 921 -38.18 -48.24 -11.71
CA HIS A 921 -38.18 -47.88 -13.13
C HIS A 921 -37.58 -49.02 -13.98
N ALA A 922 -38.23 -49.34 -15.11
CA ALA A 922 -37.80 -50.44 -15.98
C ALA A 922 -36.34 -50.28 -16.43
N GLU A 923 -35.91 -49.07 -16.79
CA GLU A 923 -34.52 -48.78 -17.17
C GLU A 923 -33.52 -49.07 -16.04
N ALA A 924 -33.87 -48.78 -14.79
CA ALA A 924 -33.02 -49.05 -13.63
C ALA A 924 -32.91 -50.56 -13.34
N ALA A 925 -34.03 -51.29 -13.47
CA ALA A 925 -34.04 -52.75 -13.33
C ALA A 925 -33.21 -53.42 -14.44
N MET A 926 -33.38 -52.96 -15.69
CA MET A 926 -32.62 -53.45 -16.85
C MET A 926 -31.11 -53.24 -16.68
N ALA A 927 -30.67 -52.07 -16.18
CA ALA A 927 -29.26 -51.79 -15.96
C ALA A 927 -28.57 -52.81 -15.03
N VAL A 928 -29.28 -53.25 -13.97
CA VAL A 928 -28.78 -54.25 -13.00
C VAL A 928 -28.76 -55.64 -13.63
N ILE A 929 -29.84 -56.04 -14.31
CA ILE A 929 -29.95 -57.35 -14.97
C ILE A 929 -28.87 -57.50 -16.05
N GLN A 930 -28.67 -56.45 -16.87
CA GLN A 930 -27.63 -56.41 -17.89
C GLN A 930 -26.22 -56.54 -17.28
N SER A 931 -25.96 -55.84 -16.18
CA SER A 931 -24.67 -55.92 -15.47
C SER A 931 -24.45 -57.31 -14.86
N MET A 932 -25.48 -57.92 -14.27
CA MET A 932 -25.40 -59.28 -13.73
C MET A 932 -25.18 -60.32 -14.83
N ALA A 933 -25.92 -60.24 -15.94
CA ALA A 933 -25.77 -61.14 -17.09
C ALA A 933 -24.34 -61.09 -17.66
N ARG A 934 -23.80 -59.87 -17.85
CA ARG A 934 -22.43 -59.66 -18.32
C ARG A 934 -21.40 -60.23 -17.33
N PHE A 935 -21.62 -60.06 -16.02
CA PHE A 935 -20.74 -60.63 -14.99
C PHE A 935 -20.75 -62.18 -14.99
N MET A 936 -21.94 -62.80 -15.06
CA MET A 936 -22.07 -64.26 -15.13
C MET A 936 -21.48 -64.83 -16.42
N ALA A 937 -21.71 -64.19 -17.56
CA ALA A 937 -21.13 -64.62 -18.83
C ALA A 937 -19.60 -64.51 -18.84
N ALA A 938 -19.03 -63.45 -18.25
CA ALA A 938 -17.58 -63.33 -18.08
C ALA A 938 -16.99 -64.47 -17.22
N TYR A 939 -17.73 -64.93 -16.20
CA TYR A 939 -17.34 -66.06 -15.36
C TYR A 939 -17.23 -67.37 -16.16
N PHE A 940 -18.22 -67.71 -16.98
CA PHE A 940 -18.22 -68.96 -17.76
C PHE A 940 -17.26 -68.94 -18.96
N THR A 941 -16.95 -67.76 -19.49
CA THR A 941 -16.05 -67.59 -20.63
C THR A 941 -14.61 -67.29 -20.21
N ASN A 942 -14.28 -67.39 -18.92
CA ASN A 942 -12.97 -67.06 -18.34
C ASN A 942 -12.45 -65.66 -18.75
N HIS A 943 -13.34 -64.70 -18.95
CA HIS A 943 -12.95 -63.29 -19.14
C HIS A 943 -12.65 -62.63 -17.79
N LEU A 944 -12.01 -61.46 -17.83
CA LEU A 944 -11.72 -60.69 -16.63
C LEU A 944 -13.02 -60.35 -15.89
N LEU A 945 -13.15 -60.83 -14.65
CA LEU A 945 -14.23 -60.43 -13.75
C LEU A 945 -13.89 -59.09 -13.13
N TYR A 946 -14.76 -58.10 -13.29
CA TYR A 946 -14.57 -56.80 -12.67
C TYR A 946 -15.91 -56.12 -12.40
N ILE A 947 -15.86 -55.12 -11.52
CA ILE A 947 -16.96 -54.21 -11.24
C ILE A 947 -16.52 -52.76 -11.44
N LEU A 948 -17.48 -51.86 -11.59
CA LEU A 948 -17.22 -50.42 -11.58
C LEU A 948 -17.27 -49.88 -10.14
N PRO A 949 -16.44 -48.89 -9.81
CA PRO A 949 -16.39 -48.36 -8.46
C PRO A 949 -17.68 -47.61 -8.11
N PRO A 950 -18.19 -47.69 -6.86
CA PRO A 950 -19.47 -47.10 -6.47
C PRO A 950 -19.62 -45.57 -6.61
N HIS A 951 -18.52 -44.84 -6.82
CA HIS A 951 -18.54 -43.39 -7.08
C HIS A 951 -18.69 -43.03 -8.56
N ASN A 952 -18.50 -44.00 -9.47
CA ASN A 952 -18.70 -43.86 -10.91
C ASN A 952 -19.38 -45.12 -11.44
N VAL A 953 -20.67 -45.21 -11.17
CA VAL A 953 -21.48 -46.40 -11.44
C VAL A 953 -22.12 -46.28 -12.82
N ASP A 954 -21.94 -47.31 -13.64
CA ASP A 954 -22.59 -47.47 -14.93
C ASP A 954 -22.83 -48.97 -15.19
N ILE A 955 -23.47 -49.31 -16.31
CA ILE A 955 -23.68 -50.69 -16.75
C ILE A 955 -22.33 -51.29 -17.16
N LEU A 956 -22.04 -52.54 -16.76
CA LEU A 956 -20.80 -53.23 -17.19
C LEU A 956 -20.70 -53.27 -18.72
N HIS A 957 -19.52 -53.15 -19.30
CA HIS A 957 -19.38 -53.03 -20.75
C HIS A 957 -19.77 -54.30 -21.53
N PRO A 958 -20.25 -54.18 -22.78
CA PRO A 958 -20.53 -55.32 -23.64
C PRO A 958 -19.29 -56.21 -23.83
N LEU A 959 -19.45 -57.53 -23.69
CA LEU A 959 -18.33 -58.48 -23.75
C LEU A 959 -17.74 -58.68 -25.15
N HIS A 960 -18.50 -58.33 -26.19
CA HIS A 960 -18.12 -58.51 -27.60
C HIS A 960 -17.49 -57.25 -28.23
N ILE A 961 -17.47 -56.11 -27.52
CA ILE A 961 -16.92 -54.83 -28.01
C ILE A 961 -15.71 -54.44 -27.15
N LYS A 962 -14.59 -54.07 -27.78
CA LYS A 962 -13.45 -53.50 -27.07
C LYS A 962 -13.72 -52.01 -26.79
N PRO A 963 -13.65 -51.53 -25.53
CA PRO A 963 -13.88 -50.12 -25.22
C PRO A 963 -12.71 -49.24 -25.69
N ASP A 964 -12.99 -48.07 -26.26
CA ASP A 964 -11.99 -47.08 -26.72
C ASP A 964 -11.20 -46.43 -25.56
N ILE A 965 -11.79 -46.38 -24.37
CA ILE A 965 -11.20 -45.81 -23.16
C ILE A 965 -11.40 -46.82 -22.02
N SER A 966 -10.33 -47.24 -21.35
CA SER A 966 -10.42 -48.12 -20.20
C SER A 966 -10.84 -47.34 -18.94
N PRO A 967 -12.08 -47.47 -18.43
CA PRO A 967 -12.43 -46.84 -17.16
C PRO A 967 -11.66 -47.48 -16.01
N ARG A 968 -11.65 -46.81 -14.86
CA ARG A 968 -11.12 -47.37 -13.62
C ARG A 968 -12.00 -48.56 -13.18
N ILE A 969 -11.49 -49.78 -13.30
CA ILE A 969 -12.16 -51.02 -12.92
C ILE A 969 -11.62 -51.59 -11.61
N VAL A 970 -12.45 -52.38 -10.92
CA VAL A 970 -12.04 -53.17 -9.75
C VAL A 970 -12.09 -54.65 -10.12
N PRO A 971 -10.93 -55.31 -10.36
CA PRO A 971 -10.91 -56.72 -10.75
C PRO A 971 -11.26 -57.63 -9.56
N LEU A 972 -12.01 -58.69 -9.84
CA LEU A 972 -12.40 -59.75 -8.91
C LEU A 972 -11.72 -61.06 -9.29
N GLN A 973 -11.40 -61.88 -8.29
CA GLN A 973 -10.70 -63.15 -8.50
C GLN A 973 -11.69 -64.27 -8.83
N HIS A 974 -11.49 -64.94 -9.96
CA HIS A 974 -12.33 -66.05 -10.41
C HIS A 974 -12.43 -67.18 -9.38
N SER A 975 -11.31 -67.53 -8.75
CA SER A 975 -11.25 -68.55 -7.68
C SER A 975 -12.12 -68.22 -6.47
N LEU A 976 -12.21 -66.94 -6.08
CA LEU A 976 -13.03 -66.49 -4.96
C LEU A 976 -14.52 -66.49 -5.33
N VAL A 977 -14.86 -66.17 -6.58
CA VAL A 977 -16.23 -66.31 -7.09
C VAL A 977 -16.65 -67.78 -7.11
N THR A 978 -15.82 -68.69 -7.66
CA THR A 978 -16.11 -70.13 -7.67
C THR A 978 -16.29 -70.68 -6.25
N ARG A 979 -15.43 -70.24 -5.31
CA ARG A 979 -15.56 -70.58 -3.90
C ARG A 979 -16.89 -70.08 -3.33
N ALA A 980 -17.26 -68.83 -3.58
CA ALA A 980 -18.51 -68.26 -3.10
C ALA A 980 -19.75 -68.95 -3.68
N VAL A 981 -19.74 -69.34 -4.96
CA VAL A 981 -20.83 -70.12 -5.60
C VAL A 981 -21.04 -71.44 -4.87
N ARG A 982 -19.94 -72.13 -4.51
CA ARG A 982 -20.00 -73.39 -3.75
C ARG A 982 -20.41 -73.16 -2.30
N ASP A 983 -19.79 -72.21 -1.62
CA ASP A 983 -20.01 -71.94 -0.19
C ASP A 983 -21.43 -71.39 0.07
N GLN A 984 -22.07 -70.74 -0.90
CA GLN A 984 -23.44 -70.21 -0.83
C GLN A 984 -24.50 -71.11 -1.50
N ASN A 985 -24.14 -72.34 -1.91
CA ASN A 985 -25.03 -73.32 -2.55
C ASN A 985 -25.77 -72.80 -3.81
N LEU A 986 -25.11 -71.98 -4.63
CA LEU A 986 -25.70 -71.38 -5.82
C LEU A 986 -25.48 -72.21 -7.10
N SER A 987 -24.93 -73.42 -7.00
CA SER A 987 -24.58 -74.23 -8.17
C SER A 987 -25.75 -74.59 -9.09
N SER A 988 -26.98 -74.59 -8.58
CA SER A 988 -28.19 -74.84 -9.37
C SER A 988 -28.66 -73.64 -10.19
N VAL A 989 -28.32 -72.42 -9.76
CA VAL A 989 -28.76 -71.15 -10.40
C VAL A 989 -27.62 -70.49 -11.16
N TRP A 990 -26.39 -70.61 -10.65
CA TRP A 990 -25.18 -70.09 -11.28
C TRP A 990 -24.75 -71.02 -12.42
N THR A 991 -25.52 -71.01 -13.51
CA THR A 991 -25.33 -71.81 -14.72
C THR A 991 -25.23 -70.93 -15.97
N ALA A 992 -24.64 -71.47 -17.04
CA ALA A 992 -24.55 -70.76 -18.32
C ALA A 992 -25.92 -70.54 -18.98
N GLU A 993 -26.86 -71.46 -18.75
CA GLU A 993 -28.26 -71.36 -19.21
C GLU A 993 -28.96 -70.18 -18.54
N TYR A 994 -28.81 -70.03 -17.22
CA TYR A 994 -29.41 -68.91 -16.50
C TYR A 994 -28.80 -67.55 -16.93
N ALA A 995 -27.49 -67.51 -17.23
CA ALA A 995 -26.88 -66.31 -17.80
C ALA A 995 -27.47 -65.94 -19.19
N LEU A 996 -27.83 -66.95 -19.99
CA LEU A 996 -28.53 -66.77 -21.27
C LEU A 996 -29.94 -66.19 -21.04
N ASP A 997 -30.68 -66.70 -20.05
CA ASP A 997 -32.00 -66.19 -19.68
C ASP A 997 -31.93 -64.72 -19.26
N LEU A 998 -30.94 -64.33 -18.45
CA LEU A 998 -30.72 -62.93 -18.10
C LEU A 998 -30.39 -62.05 -19.30
N PHE A 999 -29.66 -62.55 -20.30
CA PHE A 999 -29.44 -61.80 -21.54
C PHE A 999 -30.72 -61.58 -22.33
N PHE A 1000 -31.60 -62.58 -22.40
CA PHE A 1000 -32.91 -62.42 -23.04
C PHE A 1000 -33.80 -61.42 -22.30
N VAL A 1001 -33.89 -61.51 -20.98
CA VAL A 1001 -34.64 -60.54 -20.16
C VAL A 1001 -34.03 -59.15 -20.26
N GLY A 1002 -32.70 -59.05 -20.23
CA GLY A 1002 -31.92 -57.82 -20.36
C GLY A 1002 -31.89 -57.21 -21.76
N GLY A 1003 -32.48 -57.86 -22.77
CA GLY A 1003 -32.50 -57.38 -24.15
C GLY A 1003 -31.14 -57.37 -24.84
N LEU A 1004 -30.15 -58.11 -24.32
CA LEU A 1004 -28.77 -58.18 -24.81
C LEU A 1004 -28.59 -59.39 -25.74
N ILE A 1005 -29.31 -59.37 -26.87
CA ILE A 1005 -29.31 -60.49 -27.82
C ILE A 1005 -27.94 -60.72 -28.50
N PRO A 1006 -27.18 -59.68 -28.89
CA PRO A 1006 -25.82 -59.88 -29.43
C PRO A 1006 -24.88 -60.61 -28.46
N GLU A 1007 -24.95 -60.29 -27.16
CA GLU A 1007 -24.19 -60.98 -26.12
C GLU A 1007 -24.63 -62.43 -25.91
N ALA A 1008 -25.92 -62.75 -26.09
CA ALA A 1008 -26.41 -64.12 -26.04
C ALA A 1008 -25.83 -64.96 -27.21
N VAL A 1009 -25.78 -64.39 -28.42
CA VAL A 1009 -25.11 -65.02 -29.58
C VAL A 1009 -23.62 -65.22 -29.32
N TRP A 1010 -22.97 -64.22 -28.72
CA TRP A 1010 -21.55 -64.28 -28.36
C TRP A 1010 -21.26 -65.37 -27.32
N LEU A 1011 -22.05 -65.46 -26.24
CA LEU A 1011 -21.87 -66.44 -25.17
C LEU A 1011 -21.99 -67.87 -25.71
N THR A 1012 -23.05 -68.15 -26.45
CA THR A 1012 -23.32 -69.49 -27.02
C THR A 1012 -22.23 -69.92 -27.99
N ARG A 1013 -21.72 -68.99 -28.82
CA ARG A 1013 -20.57 -69.25 -29.70
C ARG A 1013 -19.29 -69.55 -28.91
N ARG A 1014 -19.01 -68.79 -27.87
CA ARG A 1014 -17.81 -68.97 -27.01
C ARG A 1014 -17.84 -70.28 -26.22
N LEU A 1015 -19.02 -70.71 -25.78
CA LEU A 1015 -19.22 -71.99 -25.09
C LEU A 1015 -19.24 -73.20 -26.04
N GLY A 1016 -19.24 -72.96 -27.37
CA GLY A 1016 -19.15 -74.02 -28.39
C GLY A 1016 -20.49 -74.52 -28.92
N ASP A 1017 -21.63 -74.01 -28.42
CA ASP A 1017 -22.96 -74.31 -28.97
C ASP A 1017 -23.28 -73.39 -30.16
N TRP A 1018 -22.60 -73.68 -31.27
CA TRP A 1018 -22.74 -72.92 -32.50
C TRP A 1018 -24.14 -73.04 -33.13
N LYS A 1019 -24.88 -74.13 -32.88
CA LYS A 1019 -26.24 -74.30 -33.40
C LYS A 1019 -27.19 -73.30 -32.75
N LEU A 1020 -27.16 -73.21 -31.43
CA LEU A 1020 -27.96 -72.25 -30.68
C LEU A 1020 -27.58 -70.80 -31.03
N SER A 1021 -26.27 -70.52 -31.15
CA SER A 1021 -25.77 -69.22 -31.56
C SER A 1021 -26.33 -68.76 -32.91
N ILE A 1022 -26.31 -69.64 -33.92
CA ILE A 1022 -26.87 -69.36 -35.24
C ILE A 1022 -28.39 -69.17 -35.17
N SER A 1023 -29.11 -70.01 -34.44
CA SER A 1023 -30.57 -69.88 -34.29
C SER A 1023 -30.96 -68.54 -33.68
N ILE A 1024 -30.26 -68.09 -32.64
CA ILE A 1024 -30.50 -66.79 -32.00
C ILE A 1024 -30.13 -65.65 -32.96
N ALA A 1025 -28.98 -65.74 -33.65
CA ALA A 1025 -28.54 -64.71 -34.58
C ALA A 1025 -29.50 -64.52 -35.77
N VAL A 1026 -30.00 -65.62 -36.35
CA VAL A 1026 -31.00 -65.57 -37.43
C VAL A 1026 -32.32 -65.00 -36.94
N ALA A 1027 -32.80 -65.44 -35.78
CA ALA A 1027 -34.03 -64.92 -35.19
C ALA A 1027 -33.93 -63.40 -34.92
N TYR A 1028 -32.78 -62.95 -34.42
CA TYR A 1028 -32.54 -61.53 -34.15
C TYR A 1028 -32.48 -60.70 -35.44
N ASN A 1029 -31.78 -61.18 -36.48
CA ASN A 1029 -31.72 -60.50 -37.77
C ASN A 1029 -33.10 -60.37 -38.42
N LEU A 1030 -33.94 -61.42 -38.36
CA LEU A 1030 -35.32 -61.37 -38.84
C LEU A 1030 -36.19 -60.40 -38.02
N TYR A 1031 -35.97 -60.34 -36.71
CA TYR A 1031 -36.65 -59.36 -35.85
C TYR A 1031 -36.28 -57.93 -36.22
N CYS A 1032 -34.98 -57.62 -36.36
CA CYS A 1032 -34.49 -56.30 -36.75
C CYS A 1032 -34.98 -55.86 -38.13
N GLN A 1033 -35.12 -56.79 -39.10
CA GLN A 1033 -35.66 -56.50 -40.44
C GLN A 1033 -37.15 -56.12 -40.42
N ASN A 1034 -37.92 -56.60 -39.45
CA ASN A 1034 -39.37 -56.39 -39.37
C ASN A 1034 -39.78 -55.18 -38.51
N SER A 1035 -38.83 -54.55 -37.81
CA SER A 1035 -39.11 -53.47 -36.86
C SER A 1035 -38.58 -52.11 -37.34
N ASP A 1036 -39.47 -51.21 -37.78
CA ASP A 1036 -39.13 -49.83 -38.18
C ASP A 1036 -38.45 -49.00 -37.07
N GLN A 1037 -38.57 -49.42 -35.80
CA GLN A 1037 -38.03 -48.72 -34.63
C GLN A 1037 -36.50 -48.81 -34.47
N PHE A 1038 -35.83 -49.79 -35.09
CA PHE A 1038 -34.37 -49.97 -34.95
C PHE A 1038 -33.55 -48.97 -35.76
N SER A 1039 -34.16 -48.33 -36.78
CA SER A 1039 -33.50 -47.29 -37.57
C SER A 1039 -33.13 -46.02 -36.78
N ARG A 1040 -33.64 -45.85 -35.55
CA ARG A 1040 -33.45 -44.66 -34.70
C ARG A 1040 -32.50 -44.84 -33.51
N LEU A 1041 -31.99 -46.05 -33.26
CA LEU A 1041 -31.09 -46.34 -32.14
C LEU A 1041 -29.63 -46.25 -32.59
N GLU A 1042 -28.98 -45.10 -32.39
CA GLU A 1042 -27.56 -44.86 -32.74
C GLU A 1042 -26.53 -45.67 -31.90
N LYS A 1043 -26.95 -46.61 -31.05
CA LYS A 1043 -26.04 -47.35 -30.15
C LYS A 1043 -25.52 -48.63 -30.81
N THR A 1044 -24.21 -48.67 -31.05
CA THR A 1044 -23.44 -49.82 -31.58
C THR A 1044 -23.61 -51.11 -30.77
N GLU A 1045 -24.00 -51.04 -29.50
CA GLU A 1045 -24.16 -52.19 -28.59
C GLU A 1045 -25.30 -53.16 -28.96
N TYR A 1046 -26.30 -52.70 -29.74
CA TYR A 1046 -27.45 -53.54 -30.13
C TYR A 1046 -27.32 -54.13 -31.54
N HIS A 1047 -26.25 -53.81 -32.27
CA HIS A 1047 -26.02 -54.38 -33.60
C HIS A 1047 -25.18 -55.65 -33.48
N LEU A 1048 -25.61 -56.71 -34.17
CA LEU A 1048 -24.81 -57.93 -34.26
C LEU A 1048 -23.52 -57.62 -35.06
N PRO A 1049 -22.32 -57.75 -34.46
CA PRO A 1049 -21.06 -57.60 -35.19
C PRO A 1049 -20.99 -58.57 -36.37
N LEU A 1050 -20.29 -58.18 -37.44
CA LEU A 1050 -20.08 -59.03 -38.62
C LEU A 1050 -19.47 -60.39 -38.22
N ASP A 1051 -18.51 -60.35 -37.29
CA ASP A 1051 -17.88 -61.51 -36.67
C ASP A 1051 -18.90 -62.52 -36.18
N LEU A 1052 -19.95 -62.07 -35.47
CA LEU A 1052 -20.98 -62.91 -34.84
C LEU A 1052 -22.11 -63.30 -35.80
N SER A 1053 -22.01 -62.98 -37.09
CA SER A 1053 -23.04 -63.33 -38.06
C SER A 1053 -23.18 -64.84 -38.26
N ALA A 1054 -24.42 -65.27 -38.55
CA ALA A 1054 -24.73 -66.66 -38.86
C ALA A 1054 -23.93 -67.17 -40.07
N THR A 1055 -23.73 -66.31 -41.08
CA THR A 1055 -22.98 -66.62 -42.31
C THR A 1055 -21.51 -66.93 -42.02
N GLN A 1056 -20.84 -66.10 -41.22
CA GLN A 1056 -19.44 -66.35 -40.86
C GLN A 1056 -19.28 -67.56 -39.95
N THR A 1057 -20.20 -67.77 -38.99
CA THR A 1057 -20.17 -68.96 -38.12
C THR A 1057 -20.35 -70.25 -38.94
N PHE A 1058 -21.22 -70.27 -39.96
CA PHE A 1058 -21.34 -71.38 -40.90
C PHE A 1058 -20.07 -71.56 -41.74
N GLN A 1059 -19.49 -70.47 -42.22
CA GLN A 1059 -18.27 -70.49 -43.02
C GLN A 1059 -17.09 -71.07 -42.23
N GLU A 1060 -16.89 -70.66 -40.98
CA GLU A 1060 -15.85 -71.22 -40.09
C GLU A 1060 -16.05 -72.72 -39.84
N LYS A 1061 -17.29 -73.15 -39.56
CA LYS A 1061 -17.56 -74.58 -39.35
C LYS A 1061 -17.39 -75.39 -40.62
N LEU A 1062 -17.80 -74.87 -41.77
CA LEU A 1062 -17.63 -75.52 -43.06
C LEU A 1062 -16.14 -75.61 -43.44
N GLN A 1063 -15.34 -74.56 -43.19
CA GLN A 1063 -13.89 -74.58 -43.34
C GLN A 1063 -13.22 -75.59 -42.40
N SER A 1064 -13.67 -75.67 -41.14
CA SER A 1064 -13.17 -76.66 -40.19
C SER A 1064 -13.49 -78.11 -40.61
N LEU A 1065 -14.66 -78.35 -41.21
CA LEU A 1065 -15.06 -79.66 -41.74
C LEU A 1065 -14.28 -80.03 -43.02
N LEU A 1066 -13.89 -79.03 -43.81
CA LEU A 1066 -13.07 -79.19 -45.01
C LEU A 1066 -11.55 -79.27 -44.71
N GLY A 1067 -11.14 -79.22 -43.43
CA GLY A 1067 -9.75 -79.34 -43.01
C GLY A 1067 -8.86 -78.15 -43.37
N GLN A 1068 -9.43 -77.00 -43.71
CA GLN A 1068 -8.67 -75.78 -43.98
C GLN A 1068 -8.48 -74.99 -42.68
N PRO A 1069 -7.26 -74.50 -42.37
CA PRO A 1069 -7.05 -73.68 -41.19
C PRO A 1069 -7.87 -72.39 -41.30
N VAL A 1070 -8.59 -72.05 -40.23
CA VAL A 1070 -9.36 -70.82 -40.13
C VAL A 1070 -8.38 -69.65 -40.24
N THR A 1071 -8.42 -68.92 -41.35
CA THR A 1071 -7.70 -67.64 -41.49
C THR A 1071 -8.43 -66.60 -40.66
N SER A 1072 -7.95 -66.32 -39.45
CA SER A 1072 -8.42 -65.19 -38.66
C SER A 1072 -7.81 -63.90 -39.21
N GLU A 1073 -8.62 -63.04 -39.83
CA GLU A 1073 -8.35 -61.60 -39.83
C GLU A 1073 -8.68 -61.01 -38.45
#